data_AF-A0A954PRG4-F1
#
_entry.id   AF-A0A954PRG4-F1
#
_cell.length_a   1.000
_cell.length_b   1.000
_cell.length_c   1.000
_cell.angle_alpha   90.00
_cell.angle_beta   90.00
_cell.angle_gamma   90.00
#
_symmetry.space_group_name_H-M   'P 1'
#
loop_
_entity.id
_entity.type
_entity.pdbx_description
1 polymer ?
#
loop_
_entity_poly.entity_id
_entity_poly.type
_entity_poly.pdbx_seq_one_letter_code
_entity_poly.pdbx_strand_id
1 'polypeptide(L)'
;MPKPPPPKKNRRKSLPIAPAQEPAQAGGHIRPAPRTKWVVAILAAVAAVGLLSTVFASKTLRDAIARLSDSEDQLLATGVDAQESIDEWYAAQEEFLIKSARQSPPSRDGAQFKAEYKRVFSRFIKNRHFNDTLPLQAASAHYRLGQLQSLEGNNTAAIKSLKASIEIAQQQGDAELVALATNSLGCVYSNLCDYPSALHQFTNSSNLFSQMPSQGVMLAISYRNLAAVNRTIGRDGIPAIQRAVGLLESETRDPGLSIPGELLIDTRMTLCEMLWSQGRLPEARKACDSARADLVKLLEEIQDANIDTDIAALNRYRNAIHFADRNLKAIDSASSGGSANNSSDSWQWQRLVNLITEIVPDGLTVAATMTAEFEQQAGLAVAWGMYDWSQEVVAEIVRLTHDRLRFVILADNDESLDEAQSTLAAMGIPKERIRFGICNFESPWFRDMGPIVGRSQSGNWIWFDSLLTRESQGYREVTDALPKLICRNWNARVAPTSLHIEGGAVLSNGSGLTLCSSTIYADNNHYGFDAATIEKELRRVTGAKTIVPIQPLHDEPTGHLDLFMTFTDPGTVVVSESRDPQSPNRKLLNEVATTLGNIKAANLNVVRVPLPDHSDGVIRSYTNVIFANGLLLVPSYAAEMDAEVRTIYQRLLPDWQIEFIDCNRLAAKGGALHCLVSNLGDTPYTPMPIRMRTKTVPVSQNVTANVPTRESRLVPNESR
;
A
#
# COMPACT_ATOMS: atom_id res chain seq x y z
N MET A 1 69.44 40.80 -2.04
CA MET A 1 70.59 40.07 -2.64
C MET A 1 70.48 38.60 -2.28
N PRO A 2 71.13 37.65 -2.98
CA PRO A 2 71.55 37.56 -4.39
C PRO A 2 71.02 36.24 -5.05
N LYS A 3 71.34 35.77 -6.27
CA LYS A 3 71.54 36.33 -7.64
C LYS A 3 71.12 35.22 -8.67
N PRO A 4 70.93 35.51 -9.99
CA PRO A 4 69.86 34.86 -10.78
C PRO A 4 70.26 33.99 -12.02
N PRO A 5 70.05 34.39 -13.31
CA PRO A 5 69.49 33.57 -14.41
C PRO A 5 70.61 33.16 -15.42
N PRO A 6 70.46 32.93 -16.78
CA PRO A 6 69.34 33.03 -17.75
C PRO A 6 69.38 31.89 -18.84
N PRO A 7 69.20 32.04 -20.19
CA PRO A 7 68.37 32.93 -21.05
C PRO A 7 67.57 32.24 -22.23
N LYS A 8 66.45 32.87 -22.64
CA LYS A 8 65.98 33.19 -24.04
C LYS A 8 65.99 32.14 -25.19
N LYS A 9 64.89 32.13 -25.98
CA LYS A 9 64.77 32.70 -27.38
C LYS A 9 63.36 32.40 -27.98
N ASN A 10 62.57 33.41 -28.39
CA ASN A 10 62.43 33.99 -29.77
C ASN A 10 61.74 33.06 -30.79
N ARG A 11 60.73 33.42 -31.62
CA ARG A 11 60.20 34.69 -32.20
C ARG A 11 58.65 34.56 -32.40
N ARG A 12 57.79 35.59 -32.29
CA ARG A 12 57.54 36.78 -33.16
C ARG A 12 57.14 36.42 -34.61
N LYS A 13 55.87 36.57 -35.04
CA LYS A 13 55.19 37.76 -35.66
C LYS A 13 53.77 37.31 -36.12
N SER A 14 52.73 38.12 -36.38
CA SER A 14 52.53 39.59 -36.34
C SER A 14 51.02 39.96 -36.35
N LEU A 15 50.71 41.14 -35.77
CA LEU A 15 49.48 41.97 -35.83
C LEU A 15 49.04 42.35 -37.27
N PRO A 16 47.83 42.92 -37.55
CA PRO A 16 47.11 43.90 -36.71
C PRO A 16 45.55 43.84 -36.62
N ILE A 17 45.02 44.81 -35.87
CA ILE A 17 43.62 45.11 -35.53
C ILE A 17 42.95 46.00 -36.60
N ALA A 18 41.63 45.86 -36.82
CA ALA A 18 40.75 46.92 -37.36
C ALA A 18 39.30 46.76 -36.81
N PRO A 19 38.47 47.83 -36.73
CA PRO A 19 37.27 47.85 -35.87
C PRO A 19 35.90 47.76 -36.59
N ALA A 20 34.90 47.34 -35.80
CA ALA A 20 33.45 47.65 -35.84
C ALA A 20 32.69 47.76 -37.19
N GLN A 21 31.77 46.82 -37.42
CA GLN A 21 30.54 47.01 -38.23
C GLN A 21 29.37 46.19 -37.65
N GLU A 22 28.34 46.87 -37.16
CA GLU A 22 26.94 46.49 -37.44
C GLU A 22 26.62 46.99 -38.87
N PRO A 23 25.66 46.41 -39.65
CA PRO A 23 24.40 45.81 -39.18
C PRO A 23 23.91 44.55 -39.94
N ALA A 24 22.82 43.95 -39.45
CA ALA A 24 21.64 43.55 -40.26
C ALA A 24 20.56 42.87 -39.41
N GLN A 25 19.37 43.49 -39.30
CA GLN A 25 18.17 42.73 -38.95
C GLN A 25 17.74 41.92 -40.19
N ALA A 26 17.73 40.59 -40.07
CA ALA A 26 17.07 39.70 -41.02
C ALA A 26 16.15 38.75 -40.24
N GLY A 27 14.84 38.90 -40.42
CA GLY A 27 13.86 38.06 -39.76
C GLY A 27 13.92 36.62 -40.28
N GLY A 28 14.45 35.71 -39.47
CA GLY A 28 14.40 34.27 -39.70
C GLY A 28 13.64 33.59 -38.57
N HIS A 29 12.49 32.99 -38.87
CA HIS A 29 11.83 32.07 -37.94
C HIS A 29 12.72 30.85 -37.72
N ILE A 30 13.45 30.83 -36.60
CA ILE A 30 14.15 29.63 -36.13
C ILE A 30 13.08 28.62 -35.72
N ARG A 31 12.79 27.67 -36.62
CA ARG A 31 12.07 26.45 -36.23
C ARG A 31 12.94 25.70 -35.22
N PRO A 32 12.44 25.36 -34.01
CA PRO A 32 13.18 24.49 -33.11
C PRO A 32 13.40 23.13 -33.80
N ALA A 33 14.61 22.59 -33.66
CA ALA A 33 14.96 21.29 -34.24
C ALA A 33 14.15 20.16 -33.56
N PRO A 34 13.88 19.04 -34.25
CA PRO A 34 13.08 17.95 -33.68
C PRO A 34 13.74 17.34 -32.44
N ARG A 35 13.00 17.28 -31.32
CA ARG A 35 13.45 16.75 -30.00
C ARG A 35 13.77 15.24 -29.98
N THR A 36 13.68 14.54 -31.12
CA THR A 36 13.68 13.06 -31.21
C THR A 36 15.06 12.38 -31.22
N LYS A 37 16.17 13.11 -31.00
CA LYS A 37 17.53 12.52 -31.02
C LYS A 37 18.26 12.42 -29.69
N TRP A 38 17.86 13.14 -28.65
CA TRP A 38 18.63 13.17 -27.40
C TRP A 38 18.22 12.09 -26.39
N VAL A 39 16.92 11.87 -26.16
CA VAL A 39 16.44 10.84 -25.22
C VAL A 39 16.90 9.43 -25.64
N VAL A 40 16.74 9.09 -26.92
CA VAL A 40 17.19 7.78 -27.46
C VAL A 40 18.72 7.67 -27.52
N ALA A 41 19.45 8.74 -27.82
CA ALA A 41 20.92 8.71 -27.83
C ALA A 41 21.52 8.65 -26.42
N ILE A 42 20.85 9.20 -25.40
CA ILE A 42 21.30 9.09 -24.00
C ILE A 42 20.97 7.70 -23.46
N LEU A 43 19.79 7.14 -23.76
CA LEU A 43 19.48 5.73 -23.44
C LEU A 43 20.47 4.76 -24.12
N ALA A 44 20.94 5.06 -25.34
CA ALA A 44 21.99 4.30 -26.01
C ALA A 44 23.42 4.58 -25.47
N ALA A 45 23.72 5.81 -25.03
CA ALA A 45 25.05 6.15 -24.48
C ALA A 45 25.25 5.61 -23.05
N VAL A 46 24.17 5.49 -22.27
CA VAL A 46 24.17 4.83 -20.95
C VAL A 46 24.52 3.34 -21.07
N ALA A 47 24.33 2.71 -22.24
CA ALA A 47 24.78 1.35 -22.51
C ALA A 47 26.31 1.23 -22.73
N ALA A 48 27.05 2.33 -22.83
CA ALA A 48 28.48 2.32 -23.22
C ALA A 48 29.47 2.79 -22.14
N VAL A 49 29.04 3.45 -21.05
CA VAL A 49 29.95 3.96 -19.99
C VAL A 49 29.39 3.76 -18.58
N GLY A 50 29.34 2.51 -18.14
CA GLY A 50 29.25 2.19 -16.71
C GLY A 50 30.61 2.34 -16.00
N LEU A 51 30.61 2.91 -14.79
CA LEU A 51 31.65 2.91 -13.72
C LEU A 51 32.34 4.23 -13.33
N LEU A 52 32.53 5.24 -14.21
CA LEU A 52 33.03 6.54 -13.74
C LEU A 52 31.98 7.35 -12.95
N SER A 53 30.71 6.97 -13.03
CA SER A 53 29.57 7.72 -12.54
C SER A 53 29.28 7.59 -11.04
N THR A 54 29.79 6.62 -10.27
CA THR A 54 29.40 6.51 -8.84
C THR A 54 29.98 7.65 -7.99
N VAL A 55 31.28 7.94 -8.13
CA VAL A 55 31.94 9.05 -7.43
C VAL A 55 31.55 10.39 -8.06
N PHE A 56 31.56 10.49 -9.40
CA PHE A 56 31.17 11.72 -10.10
C PHE A 56 29.69 12.07 -9.92
N ALA A 57 28.73 11.13 -10.02
CA ALA A 57 27.31 11.45 -9.86
C ALA A 57 26.97 11.88 -8.43
N SER A 58 27.59 11.28 -7.39
CA SER A 58 27.42 11.81 -6.03
C SER A 58 27.91 13.26 -5.89
N LYS A 59 28.81 13.69 -6.76
CA LYS A 59 29.35 15.03 -6.82
C LYS A 59 28.46 15.94 -7.68
N THR A 60 28.11 15.59 -8.92
CA THR A 60 27.15 16.38 -9.73
C THR A 60 25.79 16.54 -9.05
N LEU A 61 25.31 15.53 -8.33
CA LEU A 61 24.07 15.61 -7.56
C LEU A 61 24.16 16.62 -6.40
N ARG A 62 25.27 16.61 -5.67
CA ARG A 62 25.54 17.60 -4.60
C ARG A 62 25.80 18.99 -5.17
N ASP A 63 26.52 19.09 -6.28
CA ASP A 63 26.83 20.34 -6.97
C ASP A 63 25.57 20.96 -7.63
N ALA A 64 24.60 20.15 -8.06
CA ALA A 64 23.28 20.61 -8.55
C ALA A 64 22.37 21.05 -7.40
N ILE A 65 22.34 20.32 -6.28
CA ILE A 65 21.63 20.74 -5.06
C ILE A 65 22.21 22.06 -4.54
N ALA A 66 23.54 22.18 -4.46
CA ALA A 66 24.23 23.38 -3.99
C ALA A 66 23.92 24.60 -4.89
N ARG A 67 24.12 24.47 -6.21
CA ARG A 67 23.86 25.55 -7.18
C ARG A 67 22.42 26.08 -7.17
N LEU A 68 21.45 25.28 -6.74
CA LEU A 68 20.03 25.65 -6.72
C LEU A 68 19.46 25.87 -5.31
N SER A 69 20.25 25.59 -4.27
CA SER A 69 20.11 26.27 -2.97
C SER A 69 20.72 27.68 -2.96
N ASP A 70 21.69 27.95 -3.84
CA ASP A 70 22.35 29.25 -3.95
C ASP A 70 21.53 30.26 -4.78
N SER A 71 21.06 31.30 -4.10
CA SER A 71 20.41 32.51 -4.63
C SER A 71 19.10 32.32 -5.41
N GLU A 72 18.03 32.51 -4.65
CA GLU A 72 16.67 32.90 -5.07
C GLU A 72 16.64 33.97 -6.19
N ASP A 73 17.63 34.87 -6.21
CA ASP A 73 17.77 35.95 -7.19
C ASP A 73 18.26 35.50 -8.59
N GLN A 74 19.04 34.41 -8.71
CA GLN A 74 19.53 33.95 -10.01
C GLN A 74 18.41 33.33 -10.86
N LEU A 75 17.52 32.56 -10.23
CA LEU A 75 16.30 32.04 -10.87
C LEU A 75 15.36 33.16 -11.36
N LEU A 76 15.45 34.36 -10.78
CA LEU A 76 14.65 35.53 -11.16
C LEU A 76 15.30 36.40 -12.24
N ALA A 77 16.63 36.33 -12.41
CA ALA A 77 17.38 37.26 -13.25
C ALA A 77 17.33 36.91 -14.76
N THR A 78 17.32 35.62 -15.10
CA THR A 78 17.53 35.15 -16.48
C THR A 78 16.77 33.85 -16.76
N GLY A 79 15.69 33.93 -17.55
CA GLY A 79 14.83 32.78 -17.86
C GLY A 79 15.47 31.62 -18.64
N VAL A 80 16.72 31.78 -19.09
CA VAL A 80 17.51 30.71 -19.73
C VAL A 80 18.15 29.80 -18.67
N ASP A 81 18.79 30.37 -17.65
CA ASP A 81 19.45 29.62 -16.58
C ASP A 81 18.45 28.81 -15.74
N ALA A 82 17.22 29.32 -15.60
CA ALA A 82 16.13 28.59 -14.97
C ALA A 82 15.73 27.32 -15.75
N GLN A 83 15.81 27.34 -17.09
CA GLN A 83 15.49 26.16 -17.90
C GLN A 83 16.61 25.11 -17.85
N GLU A 84 17.88 25.53 -17.97
CA GLU A 84 19.03 24.62 -17.84
C GLU A 84 19.06 23.97 -16.45
N SER A 85 18.77 24.75 -15.39
CA SER A 85 18.61 24.25 -14.03
C SER A 85 17.52 23.18 -13.90
N ILE A 86 16.38 23.37 -14.55
CA ILE A 86 15.25 22.42 -14.52
C ILE A 86 15.60 21.12 -15.25
N ASP A 87 16.27 21.21 -16.40
CA ASP A 87 16.69 20.05 -17.18
C ASP A 87 17.82 19.27 -16.44
N GLU A 88 18.75 19.94 -15.73
CA GLU A 88 19.68 19.28 -14.79
C GLU A 88 18.95 18.53 -13.67
N TRP A 89 17.89 19.11 -13.08
CA TRP A 89 17.08 18.43 -12.05
C TRP A 89 16.27 17.26 -12.62
N TYR A 90 15.77 17.32 -13.86
CA TYR A 90 15.09 16.16 -14.46
C TYR A 90 16.06 14.98 -14.66
N ALA A 91 17.27 15.23 -15.17
CA ALA A 91 18.29 14.19 -15.32
C ALA A 91 18.70 13.57 -13.97
N ALA A 92 18.90 14.40 -12.95
CA ALA A 92 19.20 13.96 -11.58
C ALA A 92 18.05 13.15 -10.95
N GLN A 93 16.80 13.50 -11.23
CA GLN A 93 15.63 12.76 -10.75
C GLN A 93 15.54 11.39 -11.42
N GLU A 94 15.73 11.35 -12.74
CA GLU A 94 15.68 10.14 -13.53
C GLU A 94 16.77 9.16 -13.07
N GLU A 95 18.01 9.63 -12.88
CA GLU A 95 19.09 8.81 -12.30
C GLU A 95 18.74 8.29 -10.89
N PHE A 96 18.14 9.10 -10.03
CA PHE A 96 17.68 8.67 -8.71
C PHE A 96 16.55 7.62 -8.78
N LEU A 97 15.58 7.82 -9.67
CA LEU A 97 14.47 6.87 -9.88
C LEU A 97 14.99 5.54 -10.44
N ILE A 98 15.93 5.57 -11.38
CA ILE A 98 16.62 4.40 -11.93
C ILE A 98 17.37 3.62 -10.84
N LYS A 99 18.16 4.32 -9.99
CA LYS A 99 18.88 3.70 -8.87
C LYS A 99 17.93 3.14 -7.81
N SER A 100 16.87 3.86 -7.49
CA SER A 100 15.83 3.42 -6.54
C SER A 100 15.06 2.21 -7.06
N ALA A 101 14.77 2.17 -8.37
CA ALA A 101 14.04 1.07 -9.01
C ALA A 101 14.82 -0.24 -8.96
N ARG A 102 16.16 -0.20 -8.98
CA ARG A 102 17.03 -1.38 -8.82
C ARG A 102 17.23 -1.84 -7.37
N GLN A 103 16.50 -1.26 -6.41
CA GLN A 103 16.52 -1.62 -4.99
C GLN A 103 17.88 -1.45 -4.29
N SER A 104 18.79 -0.65 -4.85
CA SER A 104 19.93 -0.13 -4.08
C SER A 104 19.38 0.71 -2.93
N PRO A 105 19.82 0.51 -1.67
CA PRO A 105 19.28 1.23 -0.54
C PRO A 105 19.50 2.73 -0.76
N PRO A 106 18.46 3.59 -0.63
CA PRO A 106 18.67 5.02 -0.64
C PRO A 106 19.62 5.34 0.51
N SER A 107 20.74 5.99 0.20
CA SER A 107 21.63 6.54 1.22
C SER A 107 20.88 7.54 2.10
N ARG A 108 21.50 8.01 3.18
CA ARG A 108 20.95 9.06 4.05
C ARG A 108 20.52 10.31 3.27
N ASP A 109 21.16 10.54 2.12
CA ASP A 109 20.84 11.58 1.15
C ASP A 109 19.43 11.44 0.53
N GLY A 110 18.91 10.22 0.34
CA GLY A 110 17.66 9.96 -0.39
C GLY A 110 16.38 10.53 0.27
N ALA A 111 16.37 10.71 1.59
CA ALA A 111 15.27 11.39 2.30
C ALA A 111 15.36 12.91 2.13
N GLN A 112 16.56 13.47 2.26
CA GLN A 112 16.87 14.88 2.01
C GLN A 112 16.58 15.25 0.55
N PHE A 113 16.91 14.36 -0.38
CA PHE A 113 16.62 14.44 -1.82
C PHE A 113 15.12 14.62 -2.08
N LYS A 114 14.28 13.69 -1.58
CA LYS A 114 12.81 13.79 -1.75
C LYS A 114 12.24 15.11 -1.21
N ALA A 115 12.73 15.58 -0.06
CA ALA A 115 12.30 16.84 0.54
C ALA A 115 12.65 18.05 -0.34
N GLU A 116 13.87 18.11 -0.87
CA GLU A 116 14.31 19.25 -1.70
C GLU A 116 13.61 19.25 -3.07
N TYR A 117 13.43 18.09 -3.71
CA TYR A 117 12.63 17.96 -4.94
C TYR A 117 11.20 18.47 -4.78
N LYS A 118 10.54 18.07 -3.68
CA LYS A 118 9.20 18.53 -3.35
C LYS A 118 9.15 20.03 -3.13
N ARG A 119 10.16 20.62 -2.49
CA ARG A 119 10.30 22.09 -2.32
C ARG A 119 10.47 22.78 -3.67
N VAL A 120 11.42 22.36 -4.51
CA VAL A 120 11.73 22.97 -5.81
C VAL A 120 10.51 22.97 -6.74
N PHE A 121 9.90 21.81 -6.99
CA PHE A 121 8.71 21.75 -7.85
C PHE A 121 7.52 22.52 -7.27
N SER A 122 7.28 22.43 -5.95
CA SER A 122 6.21 23.22 -5.31
C SER A 122 6.45 24.73 -5.39
N ARG A 123 7.72 25.17 -5.47
CA ARG A 123 8.09 26.58 -5.67
C ARG A 123 7.91 27.01 -7.12
N PHE A 124 8.35 26.19 -8.07
CA PHE A 124 8.20 26.44 -9.50
C PHE A 124 6.71 26.62 -9.88
N ILE A 125 5.87 25.66 -9.50
CA ILE A 125 4.41 25.65 -9.73
C ILE A 125 3.69 26.88 -9.13
N LYS A 126 4.23 27.46 -8.04
CA LYS A 126 3.66 28.67 -7.42
C LYS A 126 4.07 29.96 -8.13
N ASN A 127 5.10 29.94 -8.97
CA ASN A 127 5.53 31.12 -9.71
C ASN A 127 4.68 31.31 -10.96
N ARG A 128 3.75 32.27 -10.90
CA ARG A 128 2.88 32.62 -12.02
C ARG A 128 3.66 32.97 -13.30
N HIS A 129 4.81 33.67 -13.19
CA HIS A 129 5.60 34.02 -14.35
C HIS A 129 6.06 32.79 -15.12
N PHE A 130 6.56 31.77 -14.42
CA PHE A 130 6.99 30.52 -15.06
C PHE A 130 5.82 29.69 -15.60
N ASN A 131 4.66 29.70 -14.94
CA ASN A 131 3.47 29.03 -15.48
C ASN A 131 3.00 29.69 -16.79
N ASP A 132 3.09 31.02 -16.87
CA ASP A 132 2.69 31.81 -18.04
C ASP A 132 3.74 31.71 -19.20
N THR A 133 5.04 31.59 -18.90
CA THR A 133 6.12 31.54 -19.91
C THR A 133 6.63 30.15 -20.28
N LEU A 134 6.51 29.17 -19.38
CA LEU A 134 7.07 27.80 -19.50
C LEU A 134 6.01 26.74 -19.15
N PRO A 135 4.84 26.71 -19.82
CA PRO A 135 3.71 25.87 -19.43
C PRO A 135 4.01 24.35 -19.49
N LEU A 136 4.84 23.90 -20.44
CA LEU A 136 5.24 22.49 -20.51
C LEU A 136 6.13 22.07 -19.34
N GLN A 137 7.04 22.93 -18.90
CA GLN A 137 7.86 22.71 -17.71
C GLN A 137 6.98 22.73 -16.44
N ALA A 138 5.94 23.57 -16.39
CA ALA A 138 4.97 23.57 -15.30
C ALA A 138 4.15 22.28 -15.26
N ALA A 139 3.72 21.76 -16.41
CA ALA A 139 3.07 20.46 -16.52
C ALA A 139 4.00 19.33 -16.03
N SER A 140 5.26 19.30 -16.47
CA SER A 140 6.23 18.28 -16.04
C SER A 140 6.53 18.36 -14.53
N ALA A 141 6.70 19.57 -13.98
CA ALA A 141 6.85 19.78 -12.54
C ALA A 141 5.62 19.26 -11.77
N HIS A 142 4.41 19.49 -12.28
CA HIS A 142 3.16 18.94 -11.73
C HIS A 142 3.13 17.41 -11.78
N TYR A 143 3.55 16.78 -12.89
CA TYR A 143 3.66 15.33 -13.03
C TYR A 143 4.61 14.74 -11.98
N ARG A 144 5.84 15.26 -11.90
CA ARG A 144 6.88 14.79 -10.98
C ARG A 144 6.51 15.02 -9.51
N LEU A 145 5.90 16.18 -9.19
CA LEU A 145 5.38 16.43 -7.84
C LEU A 145 4.25 15.45 -7.48
N GLY A 146 3.37 15.12 -8.43
CA GLY A 146 2.32 14.12 -8.24
C GLY A 146 2.86 12.71 -8.00
N GLN A 147 3.88 12.29 -8.75
CA GLN A 147 4.61 11.04 -8.51
C GLN A 147 5.20 10.99 -7.09
N LEU A 148 5.87 12.06 -6.64
CA LEU A 148 6.44 12.15 -5.29
C LEU A 148 5.37 12.12 -4.19
N GLN A 149 4.27 12.86 -4.36
CA GLN A 149 3.16 12.87 -3.41
C GLN A 149 2.50 11.49 -3.25
N SER A 150 2.42 10.70 -4.33
CA SER A 150 1.96 9.31 -4.29
C SER A 150 2.89 8.42 -3.46
N LEU A 151 4.22 8.57 -3.61
CA LEU A 151 5.21 7.83 -2.80
C LEU A 151 5.14 8.17 -1.31
N GLU A 152 4.73 9.38 -0.96
CA GLU A 152 4.47 9.81 0.42
C GLU A 152 3.08 9.37 0.95
N GLY A 153 2.27 8.67 0.14
CA GLY A 153 0.89 8.33 0.49
C GLY A 153 -0.08 9.51 0.46
N ASN A 154 0.35 10.70 0.02
CA ASN A 154 -0.50 11.88 -0.16
C ASN A 154 -1.23 11.81 -1.51
N ASN A 155 -2.06 10.77 -1.66
CA ASN A 155 -2.77 10.45 -2.89
C ASN A 155 -3.70 11.58 -3.36
N THR A 156 -4.31 12.36 -2.46
CA THR A 156 -5.17 13.48 -2.87
C THR A 156 -4.37 14.65 -3.45
N ALA A 157 -3.22 15.00 -2.87
CA ALA A 157 -2.33 15.98 -3.49
C ALA A 157 -1.79 15.46 -4.83
N ALA A 158 -1.44 14.17 -4.90
CA ALA A 158 -0.98 13.52 -6.13
C ALA A 158 -2.02 13.62 -7.25
N ILE A 159 -3.30 13.29 -6.99
CA ILE A 159 -4.40 13.44 -7.95
C ILE A 159 -4.51 14.88 -8.45
N LYS A 160 -4.42 15.87 -7.56
CA LYS A 160 -4.50 17.29 -7.94
C LYS A 160 -3.34 17.68 -8.87
N SER A 161 -2.12 17.30 -8.52
CA SER A 161 -0.92 17.61 -9.31
C SER A 161 -0.94 16.91 -10.67
N LEU A 162 -1.29 15.62 -10.71
CA LEU A 162 -1.37 14.86 -11.96
C LEU A 162 -2.48 15.37 -12.89
N LYS A 163 -3.64 15.76 -12.36
CA LYS A 163 -4.71 16.38 -13.18
C LYS A 163 -4.30 17.72 -13.76
N ALA A 164 -3.61 18.57 -13.00
CA ALA A 164 -3.06 19.82 -13.51
C ALA A 164 -2.01 19.58 -14.61
N SER A 165 -1.14 18.58 -14.45
CA SER A 165 -0.21 18.16 -15.52
C SER A 165 -0.94 17.74 -16.79
N ILE A 166 -2.00 16.92 -16.68
CA ILE A 166 -2.77 16.44 -17.82
C ILE A 166 -3.43 17.62 -18.53
N GLU A 167 -4.09 18.52 -17.80
CA GLU A 167 -4.79 19.68 -18.37
C GLU A 167 -3.84 20.61 -19.12
N ILE A 168 -2.70 20.99 -18.52
CA ILE A 168 -1.73 21.88 -19.15
C ILE A 168 -1.08 21.19 -20.36
N ALA A 169 -0.69 19.92 -20.24
CA ALA A 169 -0.09 19.17 -21.35
C ALA A 169 -1.06 18.99 -22.54
N GLN A 170 -2.36 18.78 -22.27
CA GLN A 170 -3.41 18.76 -23.30
C GLN A 170 -3.53 20.11 -24.02
N GLN A 171 -3.53 21.23 -23.28
CA GLN A 171 -3.60 22.58 -23.87
C GLN A 171 -2.37 22.91 -24.74
N GLN A 172 -1.20 22.37 -24.39
CA GLN A 172 0.06 22.55 -25.14
C GLN A 172 0.28 21.50 -26.25
N GLY A 173 -0.60 20.50 -26.37
CA GLY A 173 -0.48 19.43 -27.38
C GLY A 173 0.57 18.35 -27.09
N ASP A 174 1.08 18.26 -25.86
CA ASP A 174 2.08 17.26 -25.45
C ASP A 174 1.39 15.94 -25.06
N ALA A 175 1.03 15.16 -26.08
CA ALA A 175 0.34 13.89 -25.89
C ALA A 175 1.16 12.85 -25.08
N GLU A 176 2.49 12.92 -25.11
CA GLU A 176 3.36 12.01 -24.35
C GLU A 176 3.26 12.29 -22.85
N LEU A 177 3.39 13.56 -22.44
CA LEU A 177 3.24 13.95 -21.03
C LEU A 177 1.81 13.70 -20.53
N VAL A 178 0.79 13.87 -21.38
CA VAL A 178 -0.59 13.46 -21.07
C VAL A 178 -0.66 11.96 -20.77
N ALA A 179 -0.07 11.11 -21.61
CA ALA A 179 -0.07 9.66 -21.41
C ALA A 179 0.69 9.25 -20.13
N LEU A 180 1.87 9.82 -19.89
CA LEU A 180 2.68 9.61 -18.68
C LEU A 180 1.93 9.98 -17.40
N ALA A 181 1.37 11.19 -17.34
CA ALA A 181 0.62 11.66 -16.18
C ALA A 181 -0.69 10.89 -15.98
N THR A 182 -1.33 10.45 -17.07
CA THR A 182 -2.50 9.56 -17.04
C THR A 182 -2.14 8.19 -16.44
N ASN A 183 -1.02 7.57 -16.84
CA ASN A 183 -0.57 6.30 -16.25
C ASN A 183 -0.32 6.43 -14.74
N SER A 184 0.46 7.43 -14.30
CA SER A 184 0.71 7.64 -12.87
C SER A 184 -0.59 7.96 -12.10
N LEU A 185 -1.56 8.65 -12.71
CA LEU A 185 -2.87 8.89 -12.10
C LEU A 185 -3.65 7.58 -11.94
N GLY A 186 -3.56 6.66 -12.90
CA GLY A 186 -4.06 5.29 -12.76
C GLY A 186 -3.44 4.54 -11.58
N CYS A 187 -2.12 4.66 -11.37
CA CYS A 187 -1.44 4.07 -10.21
C CYS A 187 -1.95 4.63 -8.88
N VAL A 188 -2.19 5.95 -8.79
CA VAL A 188 -2.78 6.57 -7.60
C VAL A 188 -4.21 6.07 -7.34
N TYR A 189 -5.04 5.98 -8.37
CA TYR A 189 -6.39 5.41 -8.23
C TYR A 189 -6.37 3.93 -7.82
N SER A 190 -5.43 3.14 -8.35
CA SER A 190 -5.23 1.74 -7.94
C SER A 190 -4.83 1.61 -6.47
N ASN A 191 -3.93 2.47 -5.97
CA ASN A 191 -3.53 2.52 -4.56
C ASN A 191 -4.69 2.89 -3.61
N LEU A 192 -5.70 3.63 -4.10
CA LEU A 192 -6.93 4.00 -3.40
C LEU A 192 -8.08 3.00 -3.59
N CYS A 193 -7.83 1.86 -4.24
CA CYS A 193 -8.83 0.86 -4.64
C CYS A 193 -9.98 1.39 -5.54
N ASP A 194 -9.80 2.56 -6.17
CA ASP A 194 -10.70 3.06 -7.21
C ASP A 194 -10.34 2.40 -8.56
N TYR A 195 -10.53 1.08 -8.62
CA TYR A 195 -10.23 0.27 -9.80
C TYR A 195 -10.98 0.71 -11.06
N PRO A 196 -12.25 1.19 -11.02
CA PRO A 196 -12.90 1.76 -12.19
C PRO A 196 -12.16 2.98 -12.75
N SER A 197 -11.76 3.94 -11.90
CA SER A 197 -10.94 5.07 -12.34
C SER A 197 -9.57 4.62 -12.82
N ALA A 198 -8.92 3.69 -12.11
CA ALA A 198 -7.62 3.16 -12.49
C ALA A 198 -7.64 2.50 -13.88
N LEU A 199 -8.60 1.60 -14.14
CA LEU A 199 -8.80 0.99 -15.46
C LEU A 199 -9.02 2.05 -16.54
N HIS A 200 -9.87 3.05 -16.29
CA HIS A 200 -10.10 4.13 -17.24
C HIS A 200 -8.82 4.88 -17.58
N GLN A 201 -8.02 5.28 -16.57
CA GLN A 201 -6.74 5.95 -16.82
C GLN A 201 -5.75 5.04 -17.55
N PHE A 202 -5.55 3.78 -17.13
CA PHE A 202 -4.62 2.88 -17.80
C PHE A 202 -5.04 2.55 -19.24
N THR A 203 -6.34 2.43 -19.52
CA THR A 203 -6.86 2.31 -20.89
C THR A 203 -6.56 3.56 -21.71
N ASN A 204 -6.86 4.76 -21.19
CA ASN A 204 -6.55 6.03 -21.87
C ASN A 204 -5.04 6.16 -22.16
N SER A 205 -4.19 5.87 -21.18
CA SER A 205 -2.73 5.84 -21.32
C SER A 205 -2.29 4.88 -22.43
N SER A 206 -2.77 3.62 -22.41
CA SER A 206 -2.43 2.63 -23.44
C SER A 206 -2.92 3.03 -24.85
N ASN A 207 -4.05 3.74 -24.94
CA ASN A 207 -4.58 4.25 -26.21
C ASN A 207 -3.79 5.45 -26.75
N LEU A 208 -3.13 6.23 -25.89
CA LEU A 208 -2.24 7.30 -26.30
C LEU A 208 -0.88 6.74 -26.72
N PHE A 209 -0.26 5.89 -25.90
CA PHE A 209 1.04 5.29 -26.23
C PHE A 209 0.98 4.35 -27.45
N SER A 210 -0.16 3.72 -27.76
CA SER A 210 -0.31 2.93 -28.99
C SER A 210 -0.25 3.76 -30.28
N GLN A 211 -0.43 5.08 -30.19
CA GLN A 211 -0.24 6.04 -31.29
C GLN A 211 1.20 6.55 -31.38
N MET A 212 2.10 6.10 -30.49
CA MET A 212 3.48 6.56 -30.35
C MET A 212 4.45 5.37 -30.48
N PRO A 213 4.85 4.96 -31.70
CA PRO A 213 5.67 3.76 -31.91
C PRO A 213 7.03 3.75 -31.19
N SER A 214 7.54 4.92 -30.76
CA SER A 214 8.78 5.04 -29.98
C SER A 214 8.59 4.86 -28.46
N GLN A 215 7.38 4.58 -27.99
CA GLN A 215 7.01 4.48 -26.57
C GLN A 215 6.54 3.08 -26.17
N GLY A 216 7.05 2.02 -26.83
CA GLY A 216 6.63 0.63 -26.59
C GLY A 216 6.84 0.15 -25.16
N VAL A 217 7.86 0.66 -24.46
CA VAL A 217 8.10 0.38 -23.03
C VAL A 217 6.99 0.99 -22.15
N MET A 218 6.57 2.24 -22.39
CA MET A 218 5.49 2.87 -21.63
C MET A 218 4.11 2.29 -21.96
N LEU A 219 3.90 1.86 -23.21
CA LEU A 219 2.74 1.08 -23.62
C LEU A 219 2.70 -0.26 -22.87
N ALA A 220 3.84 -0.96 -22.78
CA ALA A 220 3.94 -2.19 -22.01
C ALA A 220 3.65 -1.96 -20.52
N ILE A 221 4.21 -0.93 -19.89
CA ILE A 221 3.90 -0.55 -18.50
C ILE A 221 2.40 -0.33 -18.30
N SER A 222 1.74 0.40 -19.21
CA SER A 222 0.29 0.60 -19.19
C SER A 222 -0.48 -0.73 -19.25
N TYR A 223 -0.03 -1.68 -20.09
CA TYR A 223 -0.60 -3.02 -20.15
C TYR A 223 -0.32 -3.89 -18.91
N ARG A 224 0.86 -3.77 -18.28
CA ARG A 224 1.14 -4.43 -16.98
C ARG A 224 0.18 -3.94 -15.90
N ASN A 225 -0.08 -2.64 -15.86
CA ASN A 225 -1.01 -2.04 -14.92
C ASN A 225 -2.47 -2.47 -15.16
N LEU A 226 -2.90 -2.54 -16.44
CA LEU A 226 -4.19 -3.14 -16.79
C LEU A 226 -4.28 -4.61 -16.35
N ALA A 227 -3.23 -5.40 -16.53
CA ALA A 227 -3.23 -6.80 -16.09
C ALA A 227 -3.33 -6.93 -14.57
N ALA A 228 -2.56 -6.14 -13.83
CA ALA A 228 -2.58 -6.10 -12.36
C ALA A 228 -3.96 -5.72 -11.82
N VAL A 229 -4.57 -4.63 -12.30
CA VAL A 229 -5.90 -4.21 -11.84
C VAL A 229 -6.97 -5.23 -12.23
N ASN A 230 -6.95 -5.79 -13.45
CA ASN A 230 -7.90 -6.84 -13.84
C ASN A 230 -7.79 -8.05 -12.91
N ARG A 231 -6.57 -8.53 -12.63
CA ARG A 231 -6.34 -9.62 -11.65
C ARG A 231 -6.94 -9.30 -10.29
N THR A 232 -6.69 -8.09 -9.76
CA THR A 232 -7.20 -7.65 -8.45
C THR A 232 -8.74 -7.61 -8.37
N ILE A 233 -9.44 -7.37 -9.49
CA ILE A 233 -10.92 -7.35 -9.53
C ILE A 233 -11.53 -8.64 -10.11
N GLY A 234 -10.77 -9.75 -10.12
CA GLY A 234 -11.27 -11.06 -10.58
C GLY A 234 -11.53 -11.17 -12.09
N ARG A 235 -10.98 -10.26 -12.91
CA ARG A 235 -11.05 -10.32 -14.38
C ARG A 235 -9.78 -10.92 -14.96
N ASP A 236 -9.88 -11.51 -16.14
CA ASP A 236 -8.71 -12.05 -16.83
C ASP A 236 -7.77 -10.93 -17.29
N GLY A 237 -6.64 -10.80 -16.61
CA GLY A 237 -5.54 -9.89 -16.98
C GLY A 237 -4.49 -10.50 -17.91
N ILE A 238 -4.58 -11.81 -18.22
CA ILE A 238 -3.55 -12.50 -19.02
C ILE A 238 -3.39 -11.89 -20.43
N PRO A 239 -4.46 -11.52 -21.16
CA PRO A 239 -4.32 -10.88 -22.48
C PRO A 239 -3.56 -9.55 -22.43
N ALA A 240 -3.63 -8.82 -21.31
CA ALA A 240 -2.91 -7.57 -21.13
C ALA A 240 -1.43 -7.81 -20.80
N ILE A 241 -1.11 -8.71 -19.86
CA ILE A 241 0.30 -9.00 -19.52
C ILE A 241 1.03 -9.67 -20.70
N GLN A 242 0.35 -10.50 -21.51
CA GLN A 242 0.91 -11.07 -22.74
C GLN A 242 1.27 -10.00 -23.79
N ARG A 243 0.44 -8.95 -23.95
CA ARG A 243 0.81 -7.79 -24.80
C ARG A 243 2.02 -7.04 -24.25
N ALA A 244 2.10 -6.87 -22.93
CA ALA A 244 3.26 -6.24 -22.31
C ALA A 244 4.55 -7.04 -22.54
N VAL A 245 4.51 -8.37 -22.45
CA VAL A 245 5.65 -9.24 -22.79
C VAL A 245 6.06 -9.03 -24.26
N GLY A 246 5.14 -9.18 -25.21
CA GLY A 246 5.47 -9.07 -26.64
C GLY A 246 5.98 -7.68 -27.07
N LEU A 247 5.51 -6.61 -26.42
CA LEU A 247 6.06 -5.27 -26.61
C LEU A 247 7.48 -5.16 -26.08
N LEU A 248 7.73 -5.56 -24.84
CA LEU A 248 9.07 -5.51 -24.25
C LEU A 248 10.07 -6.37 -25.02
N GLU A 249 9.68 -7.58 -25.45
CA GLU A 249 10.50 -8.44 -26.33
C GLU A 249 10.94 -7.74 -27.63
N SER A 250 10.06 -6.89 -28.20
CA SER A 250 10.33 -6.17 -29.44
C SER A 250 11.20 -4.91 -29.28
N GLU A 251 11.26 -4.37 -28.06
CA GLU A 251 12.11 -3.25 -27.64
C GLU A 251 13.49 -3.74 -27.19
N THR A 252 13.56 -4.89 -26.51
CA THR A 252 14.80 -5.52 -26.03
C THR A 252 15.51 -6.29 -27.16
N ARG A 253 15.93 -5.58 -28.21
CA ARG A 253 16.57 -6.20 -29.40
C ARG A 253 18.03 -6.59 -29.22
N ASP A 254 18.72 -5.98 -28.26
CA ASP A 254 20.03 -6.40 -27.79
C ASP A 254 19.95 -6.66 -26.28
N PRO A 255 20.57 -7.74 -25.78
CA PRO A 255 20.65 -8.02 -24.36
C PRO A 255 21.67 -7.08 -23.68
N GLY A 256 21.49 -6.87 -22.39
CA GLY A 256 22.34 -5.99 -21.60
C GLY A 256 21.60 -5.43 -20.41
N LEU A 257 22.34 -4.76 -19.52
CA LEU A 257 21.91 -4.36 -18.17
C LEU A 257 20.96 -3.14 -18.19
N SER A 258 19.85 -3.27 -18.91
CA SER A 258 18.85 -2.24 -19.18
C SER A 258 17.57 -2.42 -18.35
N ILE A 259 16.90 -1.32 -18.00
CA ILE A 259 15.60 -1.38 -17.31
C ILE A 259 14.54 -2.12 -18.14
N PRO A 260 14.39 -1.93 -19.46
CA PRO A 260 13.43 -2.70 -20.26
C PRO A 260 13.68 -4.21 -20.22
N GLY A 261 14.94 -4.67 -20.22
CA GLY A 261 15.29 -6.08 -20.09
C GLY A 261 14.94 -6.67 -18.72
N GLU A 262 15.28 -5.96 -17.65
CA GLU A 262 14.90 -6.37 -16.29
C GLU A 262 13.35 -6.34 -16.09
N LEU A 263 12.67 -5.37 -16.70
CA LEU A 263 11.22 -5.27 -16.70
C LEU A 263 10.55 -6.37 -17.52
N LEU A 264 11.16 -6.84 -18.62
CA LEU A 264 10.68 -8.00 -19.39
C LEU A 264 10.65 -9.25 -18.52
N ILE A 265 11.74 -9.50 -17.77
CA ILE A 265 11.85 -10.63 -16.84
C ILE A 265 10.76 -10.54 -15.77
N ASP A 266 10.59 -9.37 -15.13
CA ASP A 266 9.50 -9.14 -14.17
C ASP A 266 8.11 -9.36 -14.78
N THR A 267 7.91 -8.98 -16.05
CA THR A 267 6.64 -9.16 -16.77
C THR A 267 6.36 -10.63 -17.07
N ARG A 268 7.38 -11.38 -17.50
CA ARG A 268 7.30 -12.83 -17.73
C ARG A 268 7.03 -13.60 -16.43
N MET A 269 7.62 -13.17 -15.31
CA MET A 269 7.33 -13.76 -13.99
C MET A 269 5.91 -13.44 -13.51
N THR A 270 5.41 -12.21 -13.67
CA THR A 270 3.99 -11.90 -13.39
C THR A 270 3.04 -12.72 -14.28
N LEU A 271 3.33 -12.87 -15.58
CA LEU A 271 2.56 -13.73 -16.48
C LEU A 271 2.57 -15.20 -16.02
N CYS A 272 3.74 -15.71 -15.62
CA CYS A 272 3.87 -17.07 -15.09
C CYS A 272 3.01 -17.28 -13.84
N GLU A 273 3.06 -16.37 -12.88
CA GLU A 273 2.24 -16.42 -11.66
C GLU A 273 0.75 -16.48 -11.98
N MET A 274 0.29 -15.62 -12.90
CA MET A 274 -1.11 -15.57 -13.32
C MET A 274 -1.56 -16.86 -14.00
N LEU A 275 -0.74 -17.40 -14.91
CA LEU A 275 -1.01 -18.69 -15.57
C LEU A 275 -1.01 -19.86 -14.57
N TRP A 276 -0.06 -19.90 -13.64
CA TRP A 276 0.03 -20.92 -12.60
C TRP A 276 -1.22 -20.89 -11.70
N SER A 277 -1.64 -19.69 -11.27
CA SER A 277 -2.87 -19.52 -10.46
C SER A 277 -4.17 -19.92 -11.17
N GLN A 278 -4.18 -19.95 -12.50
CA GLN A 278 -5.31 -20.45 -13.31
C GLN A 278 -5.17 -21.95 -13.69
N GLY A 279 -4.17 -22.67 -13.15
CA GLY A 279 -3.91 -24.07 -13.51
C GLY A 279 -3.36 -24.27 -14.93
N ARG A 280 -2.94 -23.20 -15.62
CA ARG A 280 -2.38 -23.23 -17.00
C ARG A 280 -0.90 -23.58 -16.96
N LEU A 281 -0.58 -24.70 -16.31
CA LEU A 281 0.78 -25.10 -15.92
C LEU A 281 1.79 -25.14 -17.09
N PRO A 282 1.48 -25.65 -18.30
CA PRO A 282 2.44 -25.67 -19.41
C PRO A 282 2.82 -24.27 -19.90
N GLU A 283 1.86 -23.34 -19.92
CA GLU A 283 2.10 -21.95 -20.30
C GLU A 283 2.87 -21.20 -19.21
N ALA A 284 2.54 -21.44 -17.94
CA ALA A 284 3.26 -20.90 -16.79
C ALA A 284 4.73 -21.31 -16.85
N ARG A 285 4.99 -22.62 -17.02
CA ARG A 285 6.33 -23.18 -17.16
C ARG A 285 7.13 -22.48 -18.24
N LYS A 286 6.55 -22.32 -19.44
CA LYS A 286 7.17 -21.63 -20.57
C LYS A 286 7.53 -20.17 -20.23
N ALA A 287 6.67 -19.45 -19.53
CA ALA A 287 6.94 -18.07 -19.12
C ALA A 287 8.11 -18.01 -18.09
N CYS A 288 8.14 -18.93 -17.13
CA CYS A 288 9.22 -19.04 -16.14
C CYS A 288 10.55 -19.45 -16.76
N ASP A 289 10.56 -20.45 -17.65
CA ASP A 289 11.74 -20.88 -18.41
C ASP A 289 12.33 -19.71 -19.23
N SER A 290 11.47 -18.90 -19.85
CA SER A 290 11.87 -17.73 -20.65
C SER A 290 12.50 -16.63 -19.77
N ALA A 291 11.88 -16.29 -18.64
CA ALA A 291 12.43 -15.33 -17.68
C ALA A 291 13.78 -15.81 -17.09
N ARG A 292 13.90 -17.11 -16.82
CA ARG A 292 15.13 -17.75 -16.34
C ARG A 292 16.24 -17.72 -17.38
N ALA A 293 15.92 -17.94 -18.66
CA ALA A 293 16.90 -17.87 -19.73
C ALA A 293 17.49 -16.45 -19.88
N ASP A 294 16.66 -15.41 -19.83
CA ASP A 294 17.12 -14.02 -19.83
C ASP A 294 18.03 -13.72 -18.62
N LEU A 295 17.66 -14.20 -17.43
CA LEU A 295 18.45 -14.00 -16.20
C LEU A 295 19.84 -14.64 -16.29
N VAL A 296 19.94 -15.87 -16.82
CA VAL A 296 21.22 -16.56 -17.01
C VAL A 296 22.09 -15.77 -17.99
N LYS A 297 21.50 -15.32 -19.10
CA LYS A 297 22.19 -14.51 -20.11
C LYS A 297 22.71 -13.18 -19.55
N LEU A 298 21.89 -12.46 -18.77
CA LEU A 298 22.32 -11.23 -18.07
C LEU A 298 23.45 -11.50 -17.07
N LEU A 299 23.43 -12.65 -16.39
CA LEU A 299 24.49 -13.03 -15.44
C LEU A 299 25.81 -13.32 -16.19
N GLU A 300 25.76 -14.05 -17.30
CA GLU A 300 26.92 -14.33 -18.17
C GLU A 300 27.53 -13.02 -18.70
N GLU A 301 26.71 -12.11 -19.22
CA GLU A 301 27.16 -10.80 -19.74
C GLU A 301 27.88 -9.94 -18.69
N ILE A 302 27.46 -9.99 -17.42
CA ILE A 302 28.12 -9.26 -16.32
C ILE A 302 29.48 -9.90 -15.96
N GLN A 303 29.55 -11.22 -16.00
CA GLN A 303 30.79 -11.96 -15.73
C GLN A 303 31.82 -11.74 -16.84
N ASP A 304 31.40 -11.80 -18.10
CA ASP A 304 32.28 -11.58 -19.27
C ASP A 304 32.76 -10.14 -19.40
N ALA A 305 31.98 -9.15 -18.95
CA ALA A 305 32.38 -7.75 -18.90
C ALA A 305 33.50 -7.46 -17.87
N ASN A 306 33.95 -8.48 -17.12
CA ASN A 306 35.01 -8.40 -16.10
C ASN A 306 34.71 -7.35 -15.00
N ILE A 307 33.42 -7.15 -14.69
CA ILE A 307 32.93 -6.21 -13.68
C ILE A 307 32.98 -6.87 -12.29
N ASP A 308 34.20 -7.17 -11.83
CA ASP A 308 34.49 -7.73 -10.49
C ASP A 308 34.07 -6.81 -9.32
N THR A 309 33.49 -5.63 -9.61
CA THR A 309 33.21 -4.57 -8.65
C THR A 309 31.74 -4.38 -8.29
N ASP A 310 30.78 -5.04 -8.96
CA ASP A 310 29.35 -5.01 -8.60
C ASP A 310 28.82 -6.36 -8.10
N ILE A 311 29.33 -6.75 -6.93
CA ILE A 311 28.89 -7.93 -6.16
C ILE A 311 27.38 -7.86 -5.85
N ALA A 312 26.79 -6.66 -5.74
CA ALA A 312 25.38 -6.48 -5.44
C ALA A 312 24.49 -6.85 -6.64
N ALA A 313 24.83 -6.41 -7.85
CA ALA A 313 24.14 -6.80 -9.08
C ALA A 313 24.26 -8.32 -9.33
N LEU A 314 25.46 -8.89 -9.20
CA LEU A 314 25.69 -10.34 -9.34
C LEU A 314 24.83 -11.15 -8.38
N ASN A 315 24.76 -10.77 -7.10
CA ASN A 315 23.94 -11.46 -6.10
C ASN A 315 22.44 -11.29 -6.37
N ARG A 316 22.00 -10.13 -6.86
CA ARG A 316 20.59 -9.86 -7.23
C ARG A 316 20.12 -10.79 -8.35
N TYR A 317 20.89 -10.97 -9.43
CA TYR A 317 20.50 -11.88 -10.51
C TYR A 317 20.63 -13.36 -10.11
N ARG A 318 21.64 -13.75 -9.32
CA ARG A 318 21.73 -15.12 -8.76
C ARG A 318 20.52 -15.46 -7.88
N ASN A 319 20.09 -14.53 -7.02
CA ASN A 319 18.89 -14.69 -6.21
C ASN A 319 17.62 -14.82 -7.08
N ALA A 320 17.50 -14.01 -8.13
CA ALA A 320 16.39 -14.10 -9.09
C ALA A 320 16.36 -15.47 -9.81
N ILE A 321 17.51 -16.01 -10.21
CA ILE A 321 17.59 -17.38 -10.77
C ILE A 321 17.12 -18.41 -9.74
N HIS A 322 17.55 -18.31 -8.48
CA HIS A 322 17.10 -19.20 -7.40
C HIS A 322 15.60 -19.08 -7.06
N PHE A 323 14.96 -17.95 -7.35
CA PHE A 323 13.50 -17.82 -7.29
C PHE A 323 12.83 -18.50 -8.49
N ALA A 324 13.32 -18.27 -9.71
CA ALA A 324 12.81 -18.93 -10.92
C ALA A 324 12.95 -20.46 -10.87
N ASP A 325 14.10 -20.98 -10.40
CA ASP A 325 14.33 -22.42 -10.20
C ASP A 325 13.34 -23.05 -9.22
N ARG A 326 12.95 -22.34 -8.15
CA ARG A 326 11.95 -22.82 -7.19
C ARG A 326 10.54 -22.78 -7.75
N ASN A 327 10.19 -21.70 -8.45
CA ASN A 327 8.89 -21.58 -9.11
C ASN A 327 8.70 -22.66 -10.21
N LEU A 328 9.75 -23.00 -10.96
CA LEU A 328 9.73 -24.14 -11.90
C LEU A 328 9.46 -25.48 -11.18
N LYS A 329 10.12 -25.75 -10.05
CA LYS A 329 9.85 -26.95 -9.25
C LYS A 329 8.41 -27.00 -8.75
N ALA A 330 7.85 -25.87 -8.29
CA ALA A 330 6.45 -25.80 -7.88
C ALA A 330 5.48 -26.11 -9.03
N ILE A 331 5.76 -25.63 -10.25
CA ILE A 331 4.98 -25.93 -11.46
C ILE A 331 5.10 -27.42 -11.85
N ASP A 332 6.31 -28.00 -11.79
CA ASP A 332 6.56 -29.41 -12.12
C ASP A 332 5.92 -30.37 -11.09
N SER A 333 5.94 -30.03 -9.80
CA SER A 333 5.23 -30.74 -8.73
C SER A 333 3.70 -30.70 -8.92
N ALA A 334 3.14 -29.52 -9.21
CA ALA A 334 1.70 -29.39 -9.50
C ALA A 334 1.29 -30.15 -10.78
N SER A 335 2.18 -30.23 -11.77
CA SER A 335 1.93 -30.93 -13.05
C SER A 335 1.96 -32.45 -12.92
N SER A 336 2.61 -33.00 -11.88
CA SER A 336 2.78 -34.44 -11.65
C SER A 336 1.73 -35.04 -10.71
N GLY A 337 0.68 -34.29 -10.37
CA GLY A 337 -0.38 -34.73 -9.46
C GLY A 337 0.03 -34.71 -7.97
N GLY A 338 1.21 -34.16 -7.66
CA GLY A 338 1.55 -33.76 -6.30
C GLY A 338 0.63 -32.61 -5.88
N SER A 339 0.16 -32.65 -4.63
CA SER A 339 -0.50 -31.47 -4.06
C SER A 339 0.47 -30.29 -4.08
N ALA A 340 0.02 -29.14 -4.58
CA ALA A 340 0.77 -27.88 -4.54
C ALA A 340 1.10 -27.44 -3.09
N ASN A 341 0.50 -28.09 -2.08
CA ASN A 341 0.67 -27.80 -0.67
C ASN A 341 1.78 -28.64 0.00
N ASN A 342 2.50 -29.51 -0.72
CA ASN A 342 3.57 -30.31 -0.12
C ASN A 342 4.95 -29.63 -0.25
N SER A 343 5.43 -29.12 0.89
CA SER A 343 6.69 -28.41 1.15
C SER A 343 6.80 -26.98 0.62
N SER A 344 7.00 -26.03 1.55
CA SER A 344 7.84 -24.80 1.54
C SER A 344 7.89 -23.83 0.33
N ASP A 345 7.34 -24.19 -0.81
CA ASP A 345 7.59 -23.60 -2.13
C ASP A 345 6.37 -22.80 -2.60
N SER A 346 5.87 -21.93 -1.71
CA SER A 346 5.01 -20.81 -2.11
C SER A 346 5.64 -20.07 -3.29
N TRP A 347 4.86 -19.61 -4.27
CA TRP A 347 5.37 -18.73 -5.32
C TRP A 347 6.15 -17.54 -4.72
N GLN A 348 7.38 -17.35 -5.16
CA GLN A 348 8.25 -16.27 -4.68
C GLN A 348 8.92 -15.58 -5.87
N TRP A 349 8.71 -14.27 -5.99
CA TRP A 349 9.42 -13.42 -6.92
C TRP A 349 9.74 -12.08 -6.28
N GLN A 350 11.01 -11.69 -6.31
CA GLN A 350 11.45 -10.35 -5.96
C GLN A 350 11.64 -9.58 -7.27
N ARG A 351 10.79 -8.57 -7.52
CA ARG A 351 10.88 -7.75 -8.72
C ARG A 351 12.29 -7.19 -8.90
N LEU A 352 12.84 -7.27 -10.10
CA LEU A 352 14.10 -6.63 -10.44
C LEU A 352 13.92 -5.11 -10.46
N VAL A 353 12.89 -4.61 -11.17
CA VAL A 353 12.63 -3.18 -11.34
C VAL A 353 11.39 -2.75 -10.56
N ASN A 354 11.55 -1.72 -9.73
CA ASN A 354 10.47 -1.15 -8.95
C ASN A 354 10.20 0.34 -9.30
N LEU A 355 9.58 0.58 -10.46
CA LEU A 355 9.04 1.90 -10.84
C LEU A 355 7.75 2.18 -10.06
N ILE A 356 7.82 2.36 -8.73
CA ILE A 356 6.65 2.46 -7.82
C ILE A 356 5.63 3.54 -8.27
N THR A 357 6.09 4.58 -8.97
CA THR A 357 5.28 5.71 -9.46
C THR A 357 4.54 5.43 -10.78
N GLU A 358 4.87 4.32 -11.45
CA GLU A 358 4.45 4.02 -12.82
C GLU A 358 3.95 2.58 -13.00
N ILE A 359 4.27 1.69 -12.06
CA ILE A 359 3.82 0.30 -12.01
C ILE A 359 3.01 0.09 -10.73
N VAL A 360 1.80 -0.45 -10.84
CA VAL A 360 1.02 -0.92 -9.69
C VAL A 360 1.83 -2.00 -8.94
N PRO A 361 2.17 -1.80 -7.65
CA PRO A 361 2.89 -2.81 -6.88
C PRO A 361 1.99 -4.02 -6.64
N ASP A 362 2.53 -5.24 -6.80
CA ASP A 362 1.78 -6.45 -6.47
C ASP A 362 1.48 -6.43 -4.97
N GLY A 363 0.21 -6.53 -4.59
CA GLY A 363 -0.22 -6.40 -3.18
C GLY A 363 0.53 -7.32 -2.23
N LEU A 364 0.93 -8.51 -2.72
CA LEU A 364 1.72 -9.54 -2.04
C LEU A 364 3.17 -9.15 -1.72
N THR A 365 3.71 -8.08 -2.33
CA THR A 365 5.08 -7.60 -2.06
C THR A 365 5.17 -6.56 -0.95
N VAL A 366 4.03 -6.02 -0.51
CA VAL A 366 3.99 -4.94 0.47
C VAL A 366 3.89 -5.52 1.87
N ALA A 367 4.79 -5.11 2.77
CA ALA A 367 4.76 -5.48 4.18
C ALA A 367 4.57 -4.24 5.05
N ALA A 368 4.04 -4.44 6.26
CA ALA A 368 3.86 -3.38 7.25
C ALA A 368 4.35 -3.82 8.63
N THR A 369 4.31 -2.89 9.59
CA THR A 369 4.23 -3.16 11.02
C THR A 369 2.84 -2.75 11.48
N MET A 370 2.04 -3.69 11.98
CA MET A 370 0.70 -3.43 12.52
C MET A 370 0.83 -2.59 13.78
N THR A 371 0.15 -1.45 13.81
CA THR A 371 0.19 -0.53 14.95
C THR A 371 -0.53 -1.12 16.14
N ALA A 372 -0.01 -0.91 17.34
CA ALA A 372 -0.74 -1.23 18.55
C ALA A 372 -1.87 -0.22 18.77
N GLU A 373 -2.90 -0.62 19.51
CA GLU A 373 -4.09 0.22 19.69
C GLU A 373 -3.90 1.32 20.73
N PHE A 374 -3.03 1.08 21.72
CA PHE A 374 -2.59 2.11 22.68
C PHE A 374 -1.70 3.18 22.04
N GLU A 375 -1.20 2.98 20.81
CA GLU A 375 -0.49 4.03 20.05
C GLU A 375 -1.47 5.14 19.62
N GLN A 376 -0.93 6.24 19.08
CA GLN A 376 -1.74 7.36 18.61
C GLN A 376 -2.62 6.95 17.41
N GLN A 377 -3.94 7.00 17.63
CA GLN A 377 -4.98 6.73 16.63
C GLN A 377 -5.44 8.04 15.98
N ALA A 378 -5.85 8.00 14.70
CA ALA A 378 -6.42 9.16 14.01
C ALA A 378 -7.95 9.16 14.01
N GLY A 379 -8.57 7.99 14.16
CA GLY A 379 -10.01 7.86 14.17
C GLY A 379 -10.51 6.44 14.28
N LEU A 380 -11.84 6.29 14.22
CA LEU A 380 -12.54 5.01 14.22
C LEU A 380 -13.48 4.93 12.99
N ALA A 381 -13.63 3.75 12.41
CA ALA A 381 -14.76 3.42 11.55
C ALA A 381 -15.81 2.63 12.36
N VAL A 382 -17.07 3.01 12.23
CA VAL A 382 -18.21 2.42 12.95
C VAL A 382 -19.45 2.28 12.05
N ALA A 383 -20.26 1.27 12.33
CA ALA A 383 -21.56 1.06 11.70
C ALA A 383 -22.63 1.96 12.32
N TRP A 384 -23.66 2.31 11.55
CA TRP A 384 -24.90 2.90 12.05
C TRP A 384 -26.12 2.29 11.36
N GLY A 385 -27.11 1.80 12.10
CA GLY A 385 -28.25 1.07 11.54
C GLY A 385 -28.20 -0.42 11.84
N MET A 386 -29.02 -1.19 11.15
CA MET A 386 -29.39 -2.59 11.43
C MET A 386 -30.02 -2.86 12.81
N TYR A 387 -29.52 -2.25 13.89
CA TYR A 387 -30.04 -2.43 15.25
C TYR A 387 -29.86 -1.18 16.14
N ASP A 388 -30.94 -0.74 16.76
CA ASP A 388 -31.01 0.42 17.68
C ASP A 388 -29.97 0.34 18.81
N TRP A 389 -29.77 -0.85 19.37
CA TRP A 389 -28.81 -1.08 20.47
C TRP A 389 -27.36 -0.81 20.07
N SER A 390 -27.02 -0.91 18.78
CA SER A 390 -25.67 -0.59 18.30
C SER A 390 -25.49 0.92 18.14
N GLN A 391 -26.53 1.61 17.70
CA GLN A 391 -26.55 3.07 17.52
C GLN A 391 -26.39 3.80 18.86
N GLU A 392 -27.09 3.35 19.91
CA GLU A 392 -26.96 3.90 21.27
C GLU A 392 -25.48 3.88 21.75
N VAL A 393 -24.82 2.72 21.61
CA VAL A 393 -23.43 2.52 22.03
C VAL A 393 -22.46 3.31 21.14
N VAL A 394 -22.67 3.31 19.82
CA VAL A 394 -21.87 4.09 18.86
C VAL A 394 -21.98 5.59 19.11
N ALA A 395 -23.17 6.11 19.40
CA ALA A 395 -23.38 7.50 19.77
C ALA A 395 -22.59 7.88 21.02
N GLU A 396 -22.56 7.02 22.04
CA GLU A 396 -21.79 7.24 23.27
C GLU A 396 -20.27 7.17 23.05
N ILE A 397 -19.78 6.21 22.25
CA ILE A 397 -18.37 6.16 21.82
C ILE A 397 -17.98 7.47 21.12
N VAL A 398 -18.81 7.96 20.19
CA VAL A 398 -18.57 9.23 19.49
C VAL A 398 -18.57 10.40 20.47
N ARG A 399 -19.55 10.46 21.39
CA ARG A 399 -19.68 11.52 22.41
C ARG A 399 -18.44 11.62 23.30
N LEU A 400 -17.86 10.49 23.68
CA LEU A 400 -16.70 10.44 24.58
C LEU A 400 -15.36 10.70 23.87
N THR A 401 -15.28 10.54 22.54
CA THR A 401 -13.97 10.53 21.83
C THR A 401 -13.82 11.54 20.67
N HIS A 402 -14.84 12.33 20.33
CA HIS A 402 -14.81 13.23 19.15
C HIS A 402 -13.84 14.42 19.25
N ASP A 403 -13.38 14.77 20.44
CA ASP A 403 -12.33 15.78 20.68
C ASP A 403 -10.95 15.23 20.27
N ARG A 404 -10.71 13.95 20.55
CA ARG A 404 -9.47 13.19 20.36
C ARG A 404 -9.35 12.50 19.00
N LEU A 405 -10.48 12.11 18.41
CA LEU A 405 -10.56 11.27 17.20
C LEU A 405 -11.41 11.92 16.10
N ARG A 406 -11.35 11.31 14.91
CA ARG A 406 -12.26 11.52 13.76
C ARG A 406 -13.03 10.23 13.49
N PHE A 407 -14.13 10.28 12.75
CA PHE A 407 -14.96 9.10 12.46
C PHE A 407 -15.24 8.89 10.98
N VAL A 408 -15.29 7.62 10.57
CA VAL A 408 -16.09 7.17 9.41
C VAL A 408 -17.32 6.47 9.97
N ILE A 409 -18.50 7.00 9.68
CA ILE A 409 -19.78 6.40 10.07
C ILE A 409 -20.46 5.91 8.80
N LEU A 410 -20.64 4.61 8.70
CA LEU A 410 -21.26 3.96 7.55
C LEU A 410 -22.65 3.47 7.93
N ALA A 411 -23.66 3.99 7.22
CA ALA A 411 -25.04 3.60 7.38
C ALA A 411 -25.42 2.47 6.41
N ASP A 412 -26.30 1.57 6.84
CA ASP A 412 -26.86 0.49 6.01
C ASP A 412 -27.78 1.01 4.90
N ASN A 413 -28.48 2.12 5.13
CA ASN A 413 -29.41 2.73 4.18
C ASN A 413 -29.48 4.28 4.30
N ASP A 414 -30.24 4.96 3.41
CA ASP A 414 -30.41 6.43 3.40
C ASP A 414 -31.15 6.96 4.67
N GLU A 415 -32.03 6.18 5.30
CA GLU A 415 -32.79 6.60 6.51
C GLU A 415 -31.91 6.56 7.77
N SER A 416 -31.19 5.46 7.98
CA SER A 416 -30.15 5.34 9.02
C SER A 416 -29.06 6.41 8.88
N LEU A 417 -28.77 6.84 7.64
CA LEU A 417 -27.80 7.91 7.35
C LEU A 417 -28.29 9.28 7.82
N ASP A 418 -29.57 9.60 7.57
CA ASP A 418 -30.19 10.86 7.99
C ASP A 418 -30.41 10.89 9.52
N GLU A 419 -30.71 9.74 10.13
CA GLU A 419 -30.73 9.56 11.59
C GLU A 419 -29.35 9.81 12.20
N ALA A 420 -28.30 9.14 11.72
CA ALA A 420 -26.93 9.31 12.23
C ALA A 420 -26.47 10.78 12.19
N GLN A 421 -26.79 11.48 11.09
CA GLN A 421 -26.50 12.90 10.95
C GLN A 421 -27.30 13.77 11.93
N SER A 422 -28.57 13.45 12.16
CA SER A 422 -29.46 14.21 13.03
C SER A 422 -29.09 14.03 14.51
N THR A 423 -28.90 12.79 14.95
CA THR A 423 -28.53 12.43 16.32
C THR A 423 -27.19 13.05 16.72
N LEU A 424 -26.15 12.89 15.90
CA LEU A 424 -24.82 13.43 16.21
C LEU A 424 -24.76 14.96 16.10
N ALA A 425 -25.58 15.57 15.24
CA ALA A 425 -25.73 17.03 15.23
C ALA A 425 -26.46 17.55 16.48
N ALA A 426 -27.49 16.85 16.98
CA ALA A 426 -28.19 17.19 18.21
C ALA A 426 -27.29 17.06 19.45
N MET A 427 -26.35 16.11 19.44
CA MET A 427 -25.30 15.95 20.45
C MET A 427 -24.18 16.99 20.35
N GLY A 428 -24.22 17.89 19.36
CA GLY A 428 -23.23 18.96 19.16
C GLY A 428 -21.90 18.50 18.57
N ILE A 429 -21.83 17.29 17.99
CA ILE A 429 -20.58 16.76 17.42
C ILE A 429 -20.21 17.56 16.16
N PRO A 430 -18.98 18.12 16.06
CA PRO A 430 -18.59 18.94 14.91
C PRO A 430 -18.56 18.12 13.62
N LYS A 431 -19.22 18.62 12.56
CA LYS A 431 -19.39 17.89 11.28
C LYS A 431 -18.06 17.60 10.58
N GLU A 432 -17.05 18.41 10.82
CA GLU A 432 -15.67 18.21 10.36
C GLU A 432 -14.98 17.00 11.02
N ARG A 433 -15.45 16.53 12.18
CA ARG A 433 -14.93 15.30 12.82
C ARG A 433 -15.46 14.03 12.17
N ILE A 434 -16.56 14.09 11.42
CA ILE A 434 -17.26 12.91 10.90
C ILE A 434 -17.20 12.84 9.36
N ARG A 435 -17.12 11.62 8.83
CA ARG A 435 -17.40 11.28 7.43
C ARG A 435 -18.51 10.26 7.39
N PHE A 436 -19.64 10.66 6.83
CA PHE A 436 -20.78 9.77 6.61
C PHE A 436 -20.69 9.08 5.24
N GLY A 437 -21.17 7.85 5.14
CA GLY A 437 -21.31 7.11 3.89
C GLY A 437 -22.38 6.02 4.01
N ILE A 438 -22.75 5.42 2.88
CA ILE A 438 -23.64 4.25 2.86
C ILE A 438 -22.81 3.02 2.50
N CYS A 439 -23.02 1.93 3.22
CA CYS A 439 -22.45 0.61 2.98
C CYS A 439 -23.49 -0.44 3.32
N ASN A 440 -23.78 -1.38 2.41
CA ASN A 440 -24.47 -2.59 2.84
C ASN A 440 -23.54 -3.37 3.78
N PHE A 441 -24.03 -3.82 4.93
CA PHE A 441 -23.32 -4.70 5.86
C PHE A 441 -24.33 -5.53 6.64
N GLU A 442 -23.98 -6.78 6.97
CA GLU A 442 -24.87 -7.70 7.69
C GLU A 442 -24.65 -7.73 9.21
N SER A 443 -23.73 -6.91 9.71
CA SER A 443 -23.52 -6.77 11.15
C SER A 443 -22.74 -5.49 11.49
N PRO A 444 -22.86 -4.96 12.71
CA PRO A 444 -22.12 -3.77 13.13
C PRO A 444 -20.66 -4.07 13.54
N TRP A 445 -20.17 -5.30 13.36
CA TRP A 445 -18.86 -5.75 13.86
C TRP A 445 -17.71 -5.30 12.96
N PHE A 446 -17.48 -3.99 12.91
CA PHE A 446 -16.47 -3.37 12.05
C PHE A 446 -15.03 -3.71 12.49
N ARG A 447 -14.83 -4.23 13.70
CA ARG A 447 -13.54 -4.81 14.11
C ARG A 447 -13.11 -5.94 13.17
N ASP A 448 -14.02 -6.85 12.88
CA ASP A 448 -13.72 -8.09 12.19
C ASP A 448 -13.54 -7.85 10.70
N MET A 449 -14.45 -7.05 10.15
CA MET A 449 -14.56 -6.70 8.73
C MET A 449 -13.73 -5.47 8.34
N GLY A 450 -13.02 -4.86 9.30
CA GLY A 450 -12.23 -3.66 9.10
C GLY A 450 -10.83 -3.93 8.55
N PRO A 451 -10.13 -2.90 8.04
CA PRO A 451 -8.74 -3.03 7.64
C PRO A 451 -7.82 -3.37 8.82
N ILE A 452 -6.87 -4.29 8.61
CA ILE A 452 -5.74 -4.46 9.53
C ILE A 452 -4.78 -3.28 9.29
N VAL A 453 -4.66 -2.37 10.25
CA VAL A 453 -3.90 -1.13 10.09
C VAL A 453 -2.44 -1.27 10.51
N GLY A 454 -1.53 -0.80 9.65
CA GLY A 454 -0.11 -0.74 9.94
C GLY A 454 0.63 0.38 9.21
N ARG A 455 1.95 0.39 9.36
CA ARG A 455 2.87 1.33 8.70
C ARG A 455 3.88 0.59 7.83
N SER A 456 4.14 1.09 6.64
CA SER A 456 5.20 0.59 5.76
C SER A 456 6.59 0.86 6.37
N GLN A 457 7.63 0.26 5.78
CA GLN A 457 9.03 0.57 6.12
C GLN A 457 9.39 2.06 5.97
N SER A 458 8.63 2.83 5.19
CA SER A 458 8.82 4.28 5.03
C SER A 458 7.99 5.13 6.00
N GLY A 459 7.29 4.51 6.96
CA GLY A 459 6.44 5.17 7.96
C GLY A 459 5.04 5.56 7.47
N ASN A 460 4.71 5.30 6.20
CA ASN A 460 3.41 5.65 5.63
C ASN A 460 2.36 4.60 6.02
N TRP A 461 1.12 5.01 6.25
CA TRP A 461 0.04 4.08 6.56
C TRP A 461 -0.30 3.16 5.39
N ILE A 462 -0.48 1.89 5.72
CA ILE A 462 -0.94 0.84 4.83
C ILE A 462 -1.89 -0.06 5.60
N TRP A 463 -2.98 -0.40 4.93
CA TRP A 463 -4.07 -1.19 5.47
C TRP A 463 -4.12 -2.51 4.72
N PHE A 464 -4.39 -3.60 5.42
CA PHE A 464 -4.64 -4.89 4.79
C PHE A 464 -6.13 -5.23 4.78
N ASP A 465 -6.57 -5.64 3.61
CA ASP A 465 -7.92 -6.09 3.28
C ASP A 465 -7.90 -7.61 3.29
N SER A 466 -8.56 -8.21 4.27
CA SER A 466 -8.62 -9.66 4.47
C SER A 466 -9.77 -10.27 3.70
N LEU A 467 -9.53 -11.42 3.07
CA LEU A 467 -10.59 -12.18 2.41
C LEU A 467 -11.57 -12.69 3.46
N LEU A 468 -12.72 -12.02 3.58
CA LEU A 468 -13.69 -12.33 4.62
C LEU A 468 -14.88 -13.12 4.07
N THR A 469 -14.68 -14.43 3.96
CA THR A 469 -15.75 -15.42 3.83
C THR A 469 -15.64 -16.43 4.97
N ARG A 470 -16.73 -16.64 5.71
CA ARG A 470 -16.94 -17.85 6.52
C ARG A 470 -17.89 -18.75 5.73
N GLU A 471 -17.34 -19.63 4.89
CA GLU A 471 -18.16 -20.54 4.07
C GLU A 471 -18.84 -21.67 4.87
N SER A 472 -18.65 -21.74 6.19
CA SER A 472 -19.27 -22.77 7.03
C SER A 472 -20.00 -22.20 8.26
N GLN A 473 -21.10 -22.86 8.60
CA GLN A 473 -21.94 -22.69 9.80
C GLN A 473 -23.01 -21.59 9.83
N GLY A 474 -23.42 -21.01 8.69
CA GLY A 474 -24.64 -20.18 8.61
C GLY A 474 -24.58 -18.86 9.39
N TYR A 475 -23.37 -18.37 9.64
CA TYR A 475 -23.11 -17.06 10.25
C TYR A 475 -22.62 -16.07 9.18
N ARG A 476 -23.46 -15.06 8.87
CA ARG A 476 -23.15 -13.76 8.23
C ARG A 476 -22.53 -13.85 6.81
N GLU A 477 -23.28 -13.48 5.78
CA GLU A 477 -22.75 -13.23 4.43
C GLU A 477 -21.98 -11.89 4.42
N VAL A 478 -20.72 -11.93 4.87
CA VAL A 478 -19.90 -10.71 5.02
C VAL A 478 -19.61 -10.04 3.68
N THR A 479 -19.95 -8.75 3.59
CA THR A 479 -19.57 -7.91 2.45
C THR A 479 -18.11 -7.48 2.56
N ASP A 480 -17.22 -8.12 1.80
CA ASP A 480 -15.80 -7.77 1.57
C ASP A 480 -15.56 -6.34 0.99
N ALA A 481 -16.59 -5.49 0.95
CA ALA A 481 -16.50 -4.10 0.49
C ALA A 481 -15.99 -3.12 1.57
N LEU A 482 -16.05 -3.49 2.85
CA LEU A 482 -15.86 -2.55 3.96
C LEU A 482 -14.44 -1.93 4.01
N PRO A 483 -13.32 -2.68 4.01
CA PRO A 483 -11.99 -2.06 4.07
C PRO A 483 -11.71 -1.15 2.88
N LYS A 484 -12.19 -1.54 1.69
CA LYS A 484 -12.09 -0.77 0.44
C LYS A 484 -12.87 0.55 0.53
N LEU A 485 -14.04 0.56 1.15
CA LEU A 485 -14.86 1.77 1.34
C LEU A 485 -14.28 2.71 2.41
N ILE A 486 -13.84 2.17 3.56
CA ILE A 486 -13.16 2.97 4.59
C ILE A 486 -11.88 3.57 3.99
N CYS A 487 -11.08 2.77 3.25
CA CYS A 487 -9.88 3.21 2.55
C CYS A 487 -10.14 4.41 1.63
N ARG A 488 -11.19 4.34 0.79
CA ARG A 488 -11.58 5.44 -0.11
C ARG A 488 -11.97 6.70 0.65
N ASN A 489 -12.72 6.57 1.75
CA ASN A 489 -13.16 7.70 2.58
C ASN A 489 -12.02 8.30 3.42
N TRP A 490 -11.01 7.51 3.73
CA TRP A 490 -9.86 7.88 4.58
C TRP A 490 -8.58 8.16 3.80
N ASN A 491 -8.56 8.02 2.47
CA ASN A 491 -7.38 8.23 1.63
C ASN A 491 -6.17 7.37 2.07
N ALA A 492 -6.42 6.17 2.58
CA ALA A 492 -5.37 5.21 2.94
C ALA A 492 -4.87 4.46 1.69
N ARG A 493 -3.80 3.67 1.83
CA ARG A 493 -3.43 2.65 0.85
C ARG A 493 -3.87 1.29 1.37
N VAL A 494 -4.67 0.56 0.60
CA VAL A 494 -5.00 -0.84 0.89
C VAL A 494 -4.14 -1.79 0.06
N ALA A 495 -3.78 -2.93 0.64
CA ALA A 495 -3.26 -4.09 -0.04
C ALA A 495 -4.06 -5.34 0.39
N PRO A 496 -4.34 -6.31 -0.50
CA PRO A 496 -4.96 -7.57 -0.10
C PRO A 496 -3.99 -8.40 0.75
N THR A 497 -4.54 -9.21 1.66
CA THR A 497 -3.90 -10.43 2.16
C THR A 497 -4.58 -11.66 1.58
N SER A 498 -3.86 -12.77 1.45
CA SER A 498 -4.45 -14.05 1.04
C SER A 498 -5.14 -14.80 2.19
N LEU A 499 -4.96 -14.36 3.43
CA LEU A 499 -5.56 -15.01 4.60
C LEU A 499 -6.94 -14.43 4.94
N HIS A 500 -7.75 -15.31 5.52
CA HIS A 500 -8.99 -15.02 6.21
C HIS A 500 -8.63 -14.68 7.66
N ILE A 501 -8.78 -13.41 8.05
CA ILE A 501 -8.37 -12.86 9.35
C ILE A 501 -9.47 -11.90 9.81
N GLU A 502 -10.15 -12.25 10.89
CA GLU A 502 -11.02 -11.31 11.62
C GLU A 502 -10.16 -10.49 12.60
N GLY A 503 -10.37 -9.16 12.65
CA GLY A 503 -9.56 -8.25 13.47
C GLY A 503 -9.58 -8.55 14.98
N GLY A 504 -10.66 -9.08 15.54
CA GLY A 504 -10.73 -9.49 16.96
C GLY A 504 -9.81 -10.69 17.30
N ALA A 505 -9.38 -11.45 16.29
CA ALA A 505 -8.51 -12.62 16.46
C ALA A 505 -7.00 -12.29 16.39
N VAL A 506 -6.59 -11.03 16.21
CA VAL A 506 -5.17 -10.61 16.11
C VAL A 506 -4.88 -9.37 16.96
N LEU A 507 -3.84 -9.44 17.79
CA LEU A 507 -3.36 -8.34 18.63
C LEU A 507 -1.86 -8.09 18.39
N SER A 508 -1.48 -6.84 18.11
CA SER A 508 -0.09 -6.39 17.98
C SER A 508 0.33 -5.56 19.19
N ASN A 509 1.55 -5.78 19.69
CA ASN A 509 2.15 -4.91 20.71
C ASN A 509 2.91 -3.70 20.10
N GLY A 510 2.85 -3.51 18.77
CA GLY A 510 3.54 -2.43 18.04
C GLY A 510 5.06 -2.60 17.90
N SER A 511 5.68 -3.49 18.69
CA SER A 511 7.14 -3.71 18.72
C SER A 511 7.59 -5.01 18.06
N GLY A 512 6.71 -5.68 17.31
CA GLY A 512 7.00 -6.89 16.53
C GLY A 512 6.65 -8.21 17.22
N LEU A 513 5.86 -8.20 18.29
CA LEU A 513 5.13 -9.36 18.79
C LEU A 513 3.67 -9.27 18.34
N THR A 514 3.20 -10.30 17.67
CA THR A 514 1.78 -10.51 17.33
C THR A 514 1.27 -11.73 18.10
N LEU A 515 0.16 -11.56 18.81
CA LEU A 515 -0.66 -12.65 19.31
C LEU A 515 -1.79 -12.89 18.30
N CYS A 516 -2.08 -14.14 17.97
CA CYS A 516 -3.17 -14.49 17.07
C CYS A 516 -3.93 -15.70 17.61
N SER A 517 -5.23 -15.81 17.31
CA SER A 517 -5.99 -16.99 17.71
C SER A 517 -5.53 -18.23 16.95
N SER A 518 -5.56 -19.39 17.60
CA SER A 518 -5.33 -20.68 16.95
C SER A 518 -6.38 -20.99 15.88
N THR A 519 -7.57 -20.36 15.92
CA THR A 519 -8.61 -20.48 14.88
C THR A 519 -8.13 -19.98 13.53
N ILE A 520 -7.33 -18.90 13.48
CA ILE A 520 -6.74 -18.40 12.21
C ILE A 520 -5.94 -19.51 11.51
N TYR A 521 -5.27 -20.38 12.26
CA TYR A 521 -4.56 -21.51 11.66
C TYR A 521 -5.50 -22.63 11.20
N ALA A 522 -6.58 -22.91 11.93
CA ALA A 522 -7.57 -23.92 11.57
C ALA A 522 -8.38 -23.51 10.33
N ASP A 523 -8.88 -22.26 10.32
CA ASP A 523 -9.75 -21.72 9.27
C ASP A 523 -8.99 -21.55 7.95
N ASN A 524 -7.76 -21.02 7.99
CA ASN A 524 -6.96 -20.90 6.76
C ASN A 524 -6.47 -22.26 6.24
N ASN A 525 -6.29 -23.26 7.10
CA ASN A 525 -6.02 -24.64 6.66
C ASN A 525 -7.24 -25.26 5.96
N HIS A 526 -8.48 -24.94 6.38
CA HIS A 526 -9.69 -25.30 5.62
C HIS A 526 -9.67 -24.74 4.19
N TYR A 527 -9.18 -23.51 4.02
CA TYR A 527 -8.95 -22.89 2.70
C TYR A 527 -7.64 -23.32 2.00
N GLY A 528 -6.93 -24.32 2.54
CA GLY A 528 -5.77 -24.94 1.91
C GLY A 528 -4.41 -24.29 2.21
N PHE A 529 -4.34 -23.32 3.12
CA PHE A 529 -3.06 -22.72 3.53
C PHE A 529 -2.37 -23.55 4.63
N ASP A 530 -1.11 -23.92 4.42
CA ASP A 530 -0.31 -24.58 5.47
C ASP A 530 0.18 -23.59 6.54
N ALA A 531 0.56 -24.11 7.71
CA ALA A 531 0.98 -23.28 8.85
C ALA A 531 2.18 -22.36 8.54
N ALA A 532 3.07 -22.78 7.64
CA ALA A 532 4.22 -21.99 7.20
C ALA A 532 3.79 -20.81 6.30
N THR A 533 2.82 -21.03 5.42
CA THR A 533 2.23 -19.99 4.57
C THR A 533 1.43 -18.99 5.40
N ILE A 534 0.65 -19.48 6.38
CA ILE A 534 -0.09 -18.65 7.33
C ILE A 534 0.89 -17.77 8.13
N GLU A 535 1.95 -18.34 8.69
CA GLU A 535 2.94 -17.58 9.46
C GLU A 535 3.67 -16.54 8.57
N LYS A 536 4.10 -16.92 7.36
CA LYS A 536 4.75 -16.02 6.40
C LYS A 536 3.88 -14.81 6.06
N GLU A 537 2.59 -15.04 5.84
CA GLU A 537 1.64 -14.00 5.45
C GLU A 537 1.22 -13.13 6.64
N LEU A 538 1.02 -13.71 7.83
CA LEU A 538 0.86 -12.94 9.08
C LEU A 538 2.08 -12.05 9.36
N ARG A 539 3.31 -12.51 9.08
CA ARG A 539 4.53 -11.69 9.19
C ARG A 539 4.56 -10.53 8.19
N ARG A 540 4.01 -10.72 6.97
CA ARG A 540 3.90 -9.66 5.96
C ARG A 540 2.89 -8.59 6.38
N VAL A 541 1.71 -9.03 6.83
CA VAL A 541 0.59 -8.17 7.24
C VAL A 541 0.92 -7.41 8.53
N THR A 542 1.45 -8.10 9.55
CA THR A 542 1.65 -7.52 10.90
C THR A 542 3.07 -7.04 11.19
N GLY A 543 4.07 -7.45 10.41
CA GLY A 543 5.49 -7.13 10.67
C GLY A 543 6.10 -7.89 11.84
N ALA A 544 5.43 -8.95 12.31
CA ALA A 544 5.87 -9.75 13.44
C ALA A 544 7.27 -10.35 13.26
N LYS A 545 8.12 -10.14 14.27
CA LYS A 545 9.33 -10.93 14.52
C LYS A 545 8.99 -12.21 15.27
N THR A 546 8.00 -12.14 16.17
CA THR A 546 7.46 -13.28 16.91
C THR A 546 5.95 -13.32 16.74
N ILE A 547 5.42 -14.48 16.35
CA ILE A 547 4.00 -14.78 16.33
C ILE A 547 3.75 -15.83 17.41
N VAL A 548 2.69 -15.65 18.20
CA VAL A 548 2.29 -16.62 19.23
C VAL A 548 0.81 -16.95 19.04
N PRO A 549 0.49 -18.18 18.58
CA PRO A 549 -0.88 -18.68 18.56
C PRO A 549 -1.39 -18.88 20.00
N ILE A 550 -2.56 -18.35 20.30
CA ILE A 550 -3.24 -18.44 21.60
C ILE A 550 -4.53 -19.26 21.41
N GLN A 551 -4.83 -20.15 22.35
CA GLN A 551 -6.09 -20.90 22.31
C GLN A 551 -7.26 -20.00 22.73
N PRO A 552 -8.40 -20.03 22.01
CA PRO A 552 -9.58 -19.24 22.33
C PRO A 552 -10.29 -19.72 23.59
N LEU A 553 -11.19 -18.89 24.12
CA LEU A 553 -12.10 -19.29 25.21
C LEU A 553 -12.95 -20.51 24.82
N HIS A 554 -13.20 -21.37 25.80
CA HIS A 554 -14.26 -22.37 25.73
C HIS A 554 -15.63 -21.68 25.66
N ASP A 555 -16.52 -22.28 24.87
CA ASP A 555 -17.92 -21.85 24.64
C ASP A 555 -18.07 -20.45 24.01
N GLU A 556 -17.00 -19.95 23.37
CA GLU A 556 -16.96 -18.69 22.62
C GLU A 556 -16.87 -18.99 21.09
N PRO A 557 -17.87 -18.63 20.27
CA PRO A 557 -17.98 -19.10 18.88
C PRO A 557 -17.15 -18.34 17.83
N THR A 558 -16.58 -17.18 18.17
CA THR A 558 -15.71 -16.40 17.26
C THR A 558 -14.26 -16.85 17.33
N GLY A 559 -13.81 -17.29 18.50
CA GLY A 559 -12.42 -17.62 18.79
C GLY A 559 -11.54 -16.39 18.99
N HIS A 560 -12.10 -15.23 19.33
CA HIS A 560 -11.38 -13.96 19.35
C HIS A 560 -10.54 -13.74 20.61
N LEU A 561 -9.46 -12.98 20.46
CA LEU A 561 -8.52 -12.68 21.54
C LEU A 561 -8.94 -11.44 22.34
N ASP A 562 -9.52 -10.44 21.69
CA ASP A 562 -9.98 -9.19 22.31
C ASP A 562 -11.03 -9.41 23.42
N LEU A 563 -11.79 -10.51 23.36
CA LEU A 563 -12.73 -10.96 24.38
C LEU A 563 -12.04 -11.43 25.69
N PHE A 564 -10.73 -11.69 25.71
CA PHE A 564 -10.04 -12.06 26.95
C PHE A 564 -8.62 -11.53 27.14
N MET A 565 -8.08 -10.75 26.21
CA MET A 565 -6.80 -10.08 26.35
C MET A 565 -6.69 -8.79 25.54
N THR A 566 -5.82 -7.88 25.98
CA THR A 566 -5.45 -6.66 25.24
C THR A 566 -4.07 -6.16 25.68
N PHE A 567 -3.36 -5.41 24.82
CA PHE A 567 -2.10 -4.76 25.21
C PHE A 567 -2.38 -3.34 25.72
N THR A 568 -1.70 -2.94 26.81
CA THR A 568 -1.77 -1.55 27.32
C THR A 568 -0.51 -0.74 27.05
N ASP A 569 0.61 -1.42 26.82
CA ASP A 569 1.87 -0.88 26.31
C ASP A 569 2.65 -2.04 25.62
N PRO A 570 3.80 -1.79 24.95
CA PRO A 570 4.53 -2.84 24.23
C PRO A 570 5.00 -4.02 25.10
N GLY A 571 5.19 -3.79 26.40
CA GLY A 571 5.62 -4.76 27.40
C GLY A 571 4.51 -5.27 28.34
N THR A 572 3.29 -4.71 28.33
CA THR A 572 2.20 -5.15 29.22
C THR A 572 1.00 -5.69 28.46
N VAL A 573 0.64 -6.94 28.75
CA VAL A 573 -0.59 -7.60 28.30
C VAL A 573 -1.54 -7.80 29.48
N VAL A 574 -2.79 -7.39 29.30
CA VAL A 574 -3.90 -7.67 30.21
C VAL A 574 -4.57 -8.96 29.76
N VAL A 575 -4.83 -9.87 30.69
CA VAL A 575 -5.47 -11.17 30.43
C VAL A 575 -6.55 -11.43 31.47
N SER A 576 -7.74 -11.80 31.02
CA SER A 576 -8.88 -12.12 31.89
C SER A 576 -8.57 -13.23 32.90
N GLU A 577 -9.30 -13.26 34.01
CA GLU A 577 -9.20 -14.25 35.09
C GLU A 577 -10.59 -14.71 35.51
N SER A 578 -10.94 -15.95 35.14
CA SER A 578 -12.13 -16.59 35.67
C SER A 578 -11.91 -16.99 37.13
N ARG A 579 -12.74 -16.43 38.02
CA ARG A 579 -12.70 -16.70 39.47
C ARG A 579 -13.47 -17.95 39.85
N ASP A 580 -14.41 -18.38 39.01
CA ASP A 580 -15.17 -19.62 39.20
C ASP A 580 -14.23 -20.84 39.14
N PRO A 581 -14.18 -21.68 40.20
CA PRO A 581 -13.42 -22.94 40.19
C PRO A 581 -13.89 -23.98 39.16
N GLN A 582 -15.14 -23.92 38.68
CA GLN A 582 -15.71 -24.91 37.75
C GLN A 582 -15.55 -24.53 36.27
N SER A 583 -15.39 -23.23 35.97
CA SER A 583 -15.20 -22.70 34.62
C SER A 583 -13.99 -23.32 33.92
N PRO A 584 -14.15 -23.94 32.74
CA PRO A 584 -13.02 -24.49 31.97
C PRO A 584 -12.03 -23.39 31.57
N ASN A 585 -12.54 -22.16 31.35
CA ASN A 585 -11.75 -20.98 31.03
C ASN A 585 -10.77 -20.57 32.16
N ARG A 586 -11.00 -20.97 33.43
CA ARG A 586 -10.05 -20.69 34.52
C ARG A 586 -8.69 -21.36 34.30
N LYS A 587 -8.68 -22.61 33.83
CA LYS A 587 -7.43 -23.33 33.55
C LYS A 587 -6.71 -22.69 32.36
N LEU A 588 -7.44 -22.55 31.25
CA LEU A 588 -6.97 -21.93 30.01
C LEU A 588 -6.31 -20.57 30.26
N LEU A 589 -7.01 -19.65 30.92
CA LEU A 589 -6.52 -18.28 31.14
C LEU A 589 -5.24 -18.23 32.00
N ASN A 590 -5.07 -19.17 32.94
CA ASN A 590 -3.85 -19.29 33.73
C ASN A 590 -2.68 -19.89 32.93
N GLU A 591 -2.94 -20.84 32.04
CA GLU A 591 -1.96 -21.38 31.10
C GLU A 591 -1.52 -20.33 30.07
N VAL A 592 -2.46 -19.54 29.54
CA VAL A 592 -2.20 -18.38 28.67
C VAL A 592 -1.34 -17.34 29.41
N ALA A 593 -1.73 -16.92 30.61
CA ALA A 593 -0.97 -15.95 31.39
C ALA A 593 0.47 -16.44 31.69
N THR A 594 0.62 -17.72 32.03
CA THR A 594 1.93 -18.35 32.25
C THR A 594 2.76 -18.41 30.96
N THR A 595 2.14 -18.72 29.83
CA THR A 595 2.81 -18.79 28.52
C THR A 595 3.32 -17.42 28.11
N LEU A 596 2.48 -16.38 28.21
CA LEU A 596 2.83 -15.00 27.86
C LEU A 596 3.97 -14.44 28.72
N GLY A 597 3.94 -14.69 30.04
CA GLY A 597 5.01 -14.27 30.96
C GLY A 597 6.36 -14.95 30.69
N ASN A 598 6.37 -16.09 29.99
CA ASN A 598 7.59 -16.80 29.59
C ASN A 598 8.14 -16.35 28.22
N ILE A 599 7.50 -15.42 27.51
CA ILE A 599 7.97 -14.91 26.21
C ILE A 599 9.19 -13.99 26.41
N LYS A 600 10.39 -14.60 26.39
CA LYS A 600 11.68 -13.91 26.51
C LYS A 600 11.91 -12.80 25.48
N ALA A 601 11.26 -12.88 24.31
CA ALA A 601 11.41 -11.90 23.24
C ALA A 601 10.80 -10.52 23.56
N ALA A 602 9.84 -10.47 24.50
CA ALA A 602 9.14 -9.24 24.89
C ALA A 602 9.17 -8.97 26.40
N ASN A 603 9.52 -9.95 27.23
CA ASN A 603 9.57 -9.86 28.70
C ASN A 603 8.25 -9.28 29.28
N LEU A 604 7.13 -9.90 28.88
CA LEU A 604 5.80 -9.35 29.14
C LEU A 604 5.45 -9.32 30.63
N ASN A 605 5.05 -8.14 31.09
CA ASN A 605 4.26 -7.97 32.29
C ASN A 605 2.82 -8.45 32.01
N VAL A 606 2.40 -9.53 32.67
CA VAL A 606 1.05 -10.10 32.50
C VAL A 606 0.18 -9.66 33.67
N VAL A 607 -0.86 -8.88 33.39
CA VAL A 607 -1.75 -8.32 34.41
C VAL A 607 -3.14 -8.92 34.27
N ARG A 608 -3.77 -9.26 35.40
CA ARG A 608 -5.07 -9.92 35.43
C ARG A 608 -6.21 -8.92 35.66
N VAL A 609 -7.31 -9.13 34.96
CA VAL A 609 -8.62 -8.48 35.20
C VAL A 609 -9.68 -9.56 35.40
N PRO A 610 -10.72 -9.36 36.23
CA PRO A 610 -11.77 -10.37 36.40
C PRO A 610 -12.47 -10.66 35.07
N LEU A 611 -12.78 -11.92 34.79
CA LEU A 611 -13.80 -12.30 33.83
C LEU A 611 -15.15 -12.31 34.58
N PRO A 612 -16.19 -11.59 34.10
CA PRO A 612 -17.54 -11.73 34.65
C PRO A 612 -18.06 -13.17 34.51
N ASP A 613 -19.11 -13.48 35.26
CA ASP A 613 -19.78 -14.77 35.10
C ASP A 613 -20.46 -14.89 33.71
N HIS A 614 -20.49 -16.14 33.23
CA HIS A 614 -20.96 -16.61 31.94
C HIS A 614 -21.94 -17.79 32.10
N SER A 615 -22.37 -18.10 33.33
CA SER A 615 -23.32 -19.18 33.63
C SER A 615 -24.70 -19.01 32.96
N ASP A 616 -25.03 -17.79 32.53
CA ASP A 616 -26.19 -17.44 31.72
C ASP A 616 -25.98 -17.63 30.21
N GLY A 617 -24.81 -18.11 29.78
CA GLY A 617 -24.42 -18.28 28.38
C GLY A 617 -23.98 -16.99 27.69
N VAL A 618 -23.86 -15.87 28.41
CA VAL A 618 -23.45 -14.58 27.84
C VAL A 618 -22.01 -14.26 28.21
N ILE A 619 -21.14 -14.24 27.20
CA ILE A 619 -19.72 -13.89 27.39
C ILE A 619 -19.60 -12.36 27.48
N ARG A 620 -19.01 -11.92 28.60
CA ARG A 620 -18.75 -10.51 28.94
C ARG A 620 -17.25 -10.33 29.12
N SER A 621 -16.72 -9.17 28.73
CA SER A 621 -15.27 -8.94 28.70
C SER A 621 -14.89 -7.51 29.06
N TYR A 622 -13.97 -7.34 30.01
CA TYR A 622 -13.33 -6.05 30.29
C TYR A 622 -12.05 -5.81 29.47
N THR A 623 -11.63 -6.75 28.62
CA THR A 623 -10.48 -6.56 27.71
C THR A 623 -10.89 -6.05 26.34
N ASN A 624 -12.17 -6.11 26.02
CA ASN A 624 -12.76 -5.66 24.76
C ASN A 624 -12.93 -4.11 24.76
N VAL A 625 -11.80 -3.40 24.93
CA VAL A 625 -11.69 -1.96 25.19
C VAL A 625 -11.42 -1.13 23.94
N ILE A 626 -11.68 0.18 24.00
CA ILE A 626 -11.31 1.13 22.93
C ILE A 626 -10.27 2.13 23.46
N PHE A 627 -9.09 2.16 22.84
CA PHE A 627 -8.07 3.17 23.08
C PHE A 627 -8.30 4.41 22.21
N ALA A 628 -8.37 5.58 22.85
CA ALA A 628 -8.66 6.86 22.22
C ALA A 628 -7.73 7.98 22.72
N ASN A 629 -6.43 7.89 22.42
CA ASN A 629 -5.44 8.96 22.66
C ASN A 629 -5.49 9.57 24.08
N GLY A 630 -5.21 8.78 25.13
CA GLY A 630 -5.28 9.23 26.53
C GLY A 630 -6.67 9.09 27.17
N LEU A 631 -7.57 8.35 26.53
CA LEU A 631 -8.86 7.90 27.07
C LEU A 631 -9.03 6.41 26.72
N LEU A 632 -9.40 5.60 27.70
CA LEU A 632 -9.75 4.19 27.54
C LEU A 632 -11.25 4.03 27.79
N LEU A 633 -11.99 3.50 26.81
CA LEU A 633 -13.37 3.06 27.00
C LEU A 633 -13.38 1.59 27.36
N VAL A 634 -13.99 1.26 28.50
CA VAL A 634 -14.08 -0.09 29.05
C VAL A 634 -15.55 -0.54 29.07
N PRO A 635 -15.87 -1.78 28.66
CA PRO A 635 -17.22 -2.31 28.83
C PRO A 635 -17.62 -2.36 30.32
N SER A 636 -18.83 -1.93 30.65
CA SER A 636 -19.44 -2.04 31.98
C SER A 636 -20.44 -3.18 32.02
N TYR A 637 -20.43 -3.91 33.14
CA TYR A 637 -21.42 -4.97 33.39
C TYR A 637 -22.00 -4.93 34.81
N ALA A 638 -21.18 -4.62 35.82
CA ALA A 638 -21.60 -4.62 37.22
C ALA A 638 -20.73 -3.69 38.07
N ALA A 639 -21.35 -2.70 38.74
CA ALA A 639 -20.66 -1.57 39.39
C ALA A 639 -19.54 -1.96 40.38
N GLU A 640 -19.68 -3.04 41.15
CA GLU A 640 -18.63 -3.50 42.08
C GLU A 640 -17.38 -4.00 41.34
N MET A 641 -17.58 -4.73 40.24
CA MET A 641 -16.51 -5.28 39.42
C MET A 641 -15.91 -4.21 38.50
N ASP A 642 -16.73 -3.30 37.98
CA ASP A 642 -16.29 -2.11 37.26
C ASP A 642 -15.30 -1.26 38.09
N ALA A 643 -15.54 -1.11 39.41
CA ALA A 643 -14.66 -0.36 40.32
C ALA A 643 -13.29 -1.04 40.53
N GLU A 644 -13.25 -2.37 40.58
CA GLU A 644 -12.00 -3.14 40.60
C GLU A 644 -11.24 -2.99 39.28
N VAL A 645 -11.93 -3.19 38.15
CA VAL A 645 -11.36 -3.09 36.79
C VAL A 645 -10.81 -1.68 36.54
N ARG A 646 -11.53 -0.63 36.96
CA ARG A 646 -11.07 0.76 36.93
C ARG A 646 -9.76 0.94 37.70
N THR A 647 -9.65 0.35 38.89
CA THR A 647 -8.43 0.41 39.71
C THR A 647 -7.25 -0.27 39.01
N ILE A 648 -7.49 -1.38 38.30
CA ILE A 648 -6.46 -2.09 37.54
C ILE A 648 -6.00 -1.24 36.34
N TYR A 649 -6.92 -0.78 35.49
CA TYR A 649 -6.55 0.02 34.31
C TYR A 649 -5.95 1.38 34.66
N GLN A 650 -6.43 2.08 35.69
CA GLN A 650 -5.84 3.35 36.14
C GLN A 650 -4.39 3.19 36.63
N ARG A 651 -4.03 2.03 37.19
CA ARG A 651 -2.65 1.72 37.56
C ARG A 651 -1.75 1.46 36.34
N LEU A 652 -2.29 0.86 35.28
CA LEU A 652 -1.56 0.61 34.03
C LEU A 652 -1.41 1.86 33.17
N LEU A 653 -2.42 2.70 33.18
CA LEU A 653 -2.56 3.88 32.34
C LEU A 653 -2.80 5.13 33.23
N PRO A 654 -1.82 5.54 34.06
CA PRO A 654 -2.02 6.58 35.08
C PRO A 654 -2.43 7.93 34.52
N ASP A 655 -1.94 8.28 33.32
CA ASP A 655 -2.25 9.54 32.62
C ASP A 655 -3.50 9.46 31.73
N TRP A 656 -4.18 8.31 31.68
CA TRP A 656 -5.38 8.13 30.86
C TRP A 656 -6.65 8.32 31.68
N GLN A 657 -7.66 8.91 31.04
CA GLN A 657 -9.04 8.85 31.52
C GLN A 657 -9.57 7.43 31.28
N ILE A 658 -10.27 6.85 32.25
CA ILE A 658 -10.91 5.54 32.10
C ILE A 658 -12.42 5.76 32.18
N GLU A 659 -13.15 5.52 31.10
CA GLU A 659 -14.61 5.65 31.07
C GLU A 659 -15.28 4.31 30.77
N PHE A 660 -16.51 4.15 31.26
CA PHE A 660 -17.22 2.88 31.26
C PHE A 660 -18.56 3.03 30.52
N ILE A 661 -18.88 2.09 29.63
CA ILE A 661 -20.12 2.09 28.83
C ILE A 661 -20.84 0.76 29.05
N ASP A 662 -22.13 0.79 29.45
CA ASP A 662 -22.92 -0.43 29.65
C ASP A 662 -22.97 -1.27 28.38
N CYS A 663 -22.51 -2.52 28.49
CA CYS A 663 -22.46 -3.47 27.39
C CYS A 663 -23.31 -4.72 27.64
N ASN A 664 -24.22 -4.73 28.62
CA ASN A 664 -25.07 -5.90 28.89
C ASN A 664 -25.97 -6.26 27.69
N ARG A 665 -26.58 -5.26 27.02
CA ARG A 665 -27.36 -5.47 25.78
C ARG A 665 -26.50 -5.96 24.62
N LEU A 666 -25.24 -5.53 24.57
CA LEU A 666 -24.28 -5.80 23.49
C LEU A 666 -23.66 -7.20 23.63
N ALA A 667 -23.27 -7.59 24.84
CA ALA A 667 -22.74 -8.92 25.17
C ALA A 667 -23.74 -10.03 24.83
N ALA A 668 -25.04 -9.79 25.06
CA ALA A 668 -26.12 -10.70 24.66
C ALA A 668 -26.29 -10.86 23.12
N LYS A 669 -25.45 -10.19 22.31
CA LYS A 669 -25.35 -10.32 20.85
C LYS A 669 -24.00 -10.87 20.38
N GLY A 670 -23.12 -11.29 21.30
CA GLY A 670 -21.85 -11.93 21.00
C GLY A 670 -20.71 -10.97 20.67
N GLY A 671 -20.61 -9.84 21.38
CA GLY A 671 -19.51 -8.88 21.27
C GLY A 671 -19.57 -7.78 22.33
N ALA A 672 -18.58 -6.89 22.36
CA ALA A 672 -18.57 -5.70 23.22
C ALA A 672 -18.00 -4.47 22.47
N LEU A 673 -17.47 -3.46 23.18
CA LEU A 673 -17.11 -2.15 22.59
C LEU A 673 -16.10 -2.27 21.43
N HIS A 674 -15.02 -3.00 21.64
CA HIS A 674 -13.94 -3.14 20.66
C HIS A 674 -14.44 -3.79 19.35
N CYS A 675 -15.35 -4.77 19.44
CA CYS A 675 -15.95 -5.44 18.28
C CYS A 675 -16.69 -4.47 17.34
N LEU A 676 -17.24 -3.37 17.85
CA LEU A 676 -17.98 -2.37 17.05
C LEU A 676 -17.10 -1.41 16.24
N VAL A 677 -15.78 -1.38 16.49
CA VAL A 677 -14.91 -0.33 15.95
C VAL A 677 -13.68 -0.87 15.21
N SER A 678 -13.35 -0.24 14.08
CA SER A 678 -12.06 -0.42 13.42
C SER A 678 -11.20 0.83 13.64
N ASN A 679 -10.03 0.64 14.23
CA ASN A 679 -9.05 1.70 14.49
C ASN A 679 -8.38 2.18 13.19
N LEU A 680 -8.25 3.50 13.01
CA LEU A 680 -7.75 4.13 11.78
C LEU A 680 -6.50 4.98 12.03
N GLY A 681 -5.49 4.83 11.16
CA GLY A 681 -4.23 5.58 11.18
C GLY A 681 -4.27 6.95 10.47
N ASP A 682 -3.34 7.86 10.78
CA ASP A 682 -3.36 9.26 10.31
C ASP A 682 -2.89 9.46 8.85
N THR A 683 -3.83 9.59 7.92
CA THR A 683 -3.57 9.98 6.54
C THR A 683 -3.65 11.50 6.36
N PRO A 684 -3.04 12.08 5.31
CA PRO A 684 -3.22 13.49 4.96
C PRO A 684 -4.69 13.76 4.58
N TYR A 685 -5.47 14.10 5.60
CA TYR A 685 -6.91 14.32 5.56
C TYR A 685 -7.25 15.42 4.55
N THR A 686 -8.01 15.07 3.52
CA THR A 686 -8.58 16.02 2.57
C THR A 686 -10.10 15.83 2.50
N PRO A 687 -10.91 16.89 2.61
CA PRO A 687 -12.37 16.75 2.52
C PRO A 687 -12.81 16.31 1.11
N MET A 688 -13.35 15.10 0.98
CA MET A 688 -14.16 14.73 -0.17
C MET A 688 -15.52 15.45 -0.14
N PRO A 689 -16.13 15.76 -1.31
CA PRO A 689 -17.47 16.33 -1.36
C PRO A 689 -18.52 15.36 -0.80
N ILE A 690 -19.50 15.91 -0.09
CA ILE A 690 -20.49 15.21 0.77
C ILE A 690 -21.44 14.26 -0.01
N ARG A 691 -21.40 14.22 -1.35
CA ARG A 691 -22.19 13.29 -2.17
C ARG A 691 -21.39 12.65 -3.29
N MET A 692 -21.07 11.37 -3.10
CA MET A 692 -20.88 10.43 -4.21
C MET A 692 -21.76 9.21 -3.98
N ARG A 693 -23.01 9.28 -4.49
CA ARG A 693 -23.83 8.07 -4.69
C ARG A 693 -23.04 7.12 -5.57
N THR A 694 -22.70 5.95 -5.04
CA THR A 694 -22.39 4.77 -5.86
C THR A 694 -23.64 4.48 -6.69
N LYS A 695 -23.64 4.91 -7.96
CA LYS A 695 -24.59 4.37 -8.92
C LYS A 695 -24.27 2.90 -9.05
N THR A 696 -25.09 2.06 -8.42
CA THR A 696 -25.22 0.65 -8.77
C THR A 696 -25.45 0.61 -10.27
N VAL A 697 -24.46 0.12 -11.01
CA VAL A 697 -24.65 -0.21 -12.42
C VAL A 697 -25.65 -1.37 -12.42
N PRO A 698 -26.84 -1.24 -13.02
CA PRO A 698 -27.77 -2.35 -13.09
C PRO A 698 -27.07 -3.49 -13.83
N VAL A 699 -26.99 -4.67 -13.20
CA VAL A 699 -26.57 -5.87 -13.90
C VAL A 699 -27.58 -6.08 -15.03
N SER A 700 -27.14 -5.87 -16.26
CA SER A 700 -27.99 -6.08 -17.43
C SER A 700 -28.34 -7.56 -17.52
N GLN A 701 -29.57 -7.90 -17.14
CA GLN A 701 -30.17 -9.19 -17.45
C GLN A 701 -30.17 -9.36 -18.97
N ASN A 702 -29.21 -10.11 -19.52
CA ASN A 702 -29.23 -10.68 -20.87
C ASN A 702 -28.03 -11.63 -21.10
N VAL A 703 -27.99 -12.75 -20.37
CA VAL A 703 -27.40 -14.00 -20.89
C VAL A 703 -28.30 -15.17 -20.47
N THR A 704 -29.33 -15.45 -21.27
CA THR A 704 -30.08 -16.71 -21.18
C THR A 704 -29.24 -17.83 -21.79
N ALA A 705 -28.53 -18.59 -20.94
CA ALA A 705 -27.95 -19.88 -21.32
C ALA A 705 -28.81 -21.00 -20.72
N ASN A 706 -29.47 -21.77 -21.59
CA ASN A 706 -30.33 -22.89 -21.18
C ASN A 706 -29.52 -23.98 -20.46
N VAL A 707 -29.94 -24.35 -19.25
CA VAL A 707 -29.60 -25.62 -18.59
C VAL A 707 -30.91 -26.23 -18.06
N PRO A 708 -31.22 -27.52 -18.30
CA PRO A 708 -32.53 -28.07 -17.96
C PRO A 708 -32.66 -28.31 -16.44
N THR A 709 -33.72 -27.78 -15.84
CA THR A 709 -34.10 -28.09 -14.46
C THR A 709 -34.54 -29.54 -14.33
N ARG A 710 -33.88 -30.32 -13.47
CA ARG A 710 -34.31 -31.66 -13.08
C ARG A 710 -35.07 -31.56 -11.75
N GLU A 711 -36.40 -31.75 -11.80
CA GLU A 711 -37.24 -31.72 -10.61
C GLU A 711 -36.84 -32.79 -9.60
N SER A 712 -36.53 -32.40 -8.36
CA SER A 712 -36.50 -33.28 -7.20
C SER A 712 -37.75 -33.04 -6.36
N ARG A 713 -38.65 -34.03 -6.32
CA ARG A 713 -39.86 -33.99 -5.50
C ARG A 713 -39.51 -33.91 -4.02
N LEU A 714 -40.11 -32.96 -3.32
CA LEU A 714 -40.24 -32.99 -1.87
C LEU A 714 -41.16 -34.16 -1.48
N VAL A 715 -40.70 -35.01 -0.56
CA VAL A 715 -41.54 -35.94 0.20
C VAL A 715 -41.38 -35.59 1.67
N PRO A 716 -42.42 -35.08 2.36
CA PRO A 716 -42.38 -34.91 3.80
C PRO A 716 -42.56 -36.28 4.47
N ASN A 717 -41.87 -36.51 5.60
CA ASN A 717 -42.18 -37.66 6.45
C ASN A 717 -42.12 -37.23 7.92
N GLU A 718 -43.24 -37.41 8.63
CA GLU A 718 -43.40 -37.02 10.02
C GLU A 718 -43.00 -38.13 10.99
N SER A 719 -42.61 -37.74 12.20
CA SER A 719 -42.66 -38.52 13.45
C SER A 719 -41.79 -39.78 13.59
N ARG A 720 -40.80 -39.72 14.50
CA ARG A 720 -41.05 -40.07 15.91
C ARG A 720 -39.97 -39.53 16.85
#